data_AF-A0A6A3IS01-F1
#
_entry.id   AF-A0A6A3IS01-F1
#
_cell.length_a   1.000
_cell.length_b   1.000
_cell.length_c   1.000
_cell.angle_alpha   90.00
_cell.angle_beta   90.00
_cell.angle_gamma   90.00
#
_symmetry.space_group_name_H-M   'P 1'
#
loop_
_entity.id
_entity.type
_entity.pdbx_description
1 polymer ?
#
loop_
_entity_poly.entity_id
_entity_poly.type
_entity_poly.pdbx_seq_one_letter_code
_entity_poly.pdbx_strand_id
1 'polypeptide(L)'
;MAPTSFTAVALALSSRPAVAALNHVATCISSYLDGSAMIPLASACSFGPIRLLDRIWENSRPESTKGASWSLSHFLRSDVHYHRFQFSKSLLAAVARGDLSVVRWLLERFSGCTTDVAVVEEDARCGRREILEFLLEYESQEDDSVDERNVIVWGGDGVDERNVIVWGGDDMANAIEAGHGEMVRWLYESTPDAERNLSAVMGLAVRQGDMSLIQWLMNTVYTVERDLPPPSMNDAAAGGHMEILQWIFEHNFGGDCSYALEGAAKNGRADMVTWLVENGITKGAREAVQVACGEGHLSVVRWLLGRKLVQYPHFAMGCAIREGHLDVVKYLCEVGITISMNTGAPVDKPKRTRSSFTNAQRLEICNYRDQNPKMTQSQLATWAQEALALPRKPSQGMISKLLKRKNDLETMTTEELTSKSRRTVRFPNLDTALARWVSYYPLTVEELLNLPEEKIIMEEPTDEDFCAPIESVKVAVPQIKLNPLDEEGGLGVEEIKERLKWIAKLLIYADDKGIPAESMSGMRILQRDFRDQLNKKQRQATTAGISIRNCSRLKLKEQLCKTERKISSMSMNDLKYMDAYDYDIVKRKADFERKVAAVRGLMHELGHDAVVLGLSANFAWITSGARSFVFMATEGGVGSIYVDATRVAVLTNGIEGHRLLNEEMRGLEGEITLVQDPWYAQRSAVDMAKELAKSDKVAVDAADSTLAARIAEERSTLTTYEMDVFRALGKECGELIGEVARTVRPDMTEWEIASQLSAKMWARGITPVVMLVAADERVDNIRHPLPTKKRVKNKAMLVICGQRAGLIASTTRLVYITTTPNATISKDLLRRHEVATYVDAVLMANTRTAGVKAGDMLKIAQDAYAQKGFDGEWKFHHQGGCAAYKSREWVANPSVNRVTGLNQAYAWNPSVAGTKSEDTILCYANVQGETVVEVISSSPGWPMIEHTVGDVTIARPTILHLQL
;
A
#
# COMPACT_ATOMS: atom_id res chain seq x y z
N MET A 1 41.99 -6.64 16.94
CA MET A 1 42.57 -7.99 17.26
C MET A 1 41.91 -9.02 16.35
N ALA A 2 42.11 -10.33 16.51
CA ALA A 2 41.10 -11.28 16.00
C ALA A 2 39.82 -11.10 16.83
N PRO A 3 38.60 -11.15 16.24
CA PRO A 3 37.38 -10.97 17.00
C PRO A 3 37.24 -12.05 18.07
N THR A 4 36.76 -11.68 19.26
CA THR A 4 36.56 -12.60 20.38
C THR A 4 35.66 -13.77 19.98
N SER A 5 36.03 -14.97 20.42
CA SER A 5 35.20 -16.16 20.19
C SER A 5 33.85 -16.00 20.90
N PHE A 6 32.76 -16.45 20.28
CA PHE A 6 31.45 -16.40 20.92
C PHE A 6 31.48 -17.19 22.23
N THR A 7 30.89 -16.68 23.31
CA THR A 7 30.79 -17.40 24.60
C THR A 7 30.02 -18.71 24.43
N ALA A 8 28.98 -18.75 23.59
CA ALA A 8 28.31 -19.99 23.20
C ALA A 8 29.25 -21.02 22.52
N VAL A 9 30.26 -20.57 21.75
CA VAL A 9 31.29 -21.46 21.18
C VAL A 9 32.31 -21.86 22.24
N ALA A 10 32.77 -20.94 23.09
CA ALA A 10 33.66 -21.25 24.20
C ALA A 10 33.06 -22.29 25.16
N LEU A 11 31.77 -22.15 25.50
CA LEU A 11 31.00 -23.06 26.35
C LEU A 11 30.70 -24.40 25.66
N ALA A 12 30.32 -24.39 24.38
CA ALA A 12 30.16 -25.63 23.61
C ALA A 12 31.49 -26.39 23.49
N LEU A 13 32.62 -25.70 23.39
CA LEU A 13 33.94 -26.30 23.32
C LEU A 13 34.53 -26.65 24.69
N SER A 14 34.15 -26.00 25.80
CA SER A 14 34.61 -26.40 27.15
C SER A 14 34.08 -27.78 27.54
N SER A 15 32.89 -28.17 27.05
CA SER A 15 32.39 -29.55 27.10
C SER A 15 33.23 -30.57 26.29
N ARG A 16 34.22 -30.09 25.51
CA ARG A 16 35.12 -30.87 24.65
C ARG A 16 36.57 -30.35 24.76
N PRO A 17 37.28 -30.54 25.90
CA PRO A 17 38.58 -29.89 26.16
C PRO A 17 39.65 -30.08 25.07
N ALA A 18 39.64 -31.24 24.39
CA ALA A 18 40.56 -31.53 23.28
C ALA A 18 40.34 -30.67 22.01
N VAL A 19 39.20 -29.99 21.89
CA VAL A 19 38.89 -29.04 20.81
C VAL A 19 39.00 -27.59 21.32
N ALA A 20 38.62 -27.32 22.57
CA ALA A 20 38.86 -26.01 23.21
C ALA A 20 40.35 -25.63 23.25
N ALA A 21 41.24 -26.59 23.52
CA ALA A 21 42.69 -26.37 23.51
C ALA A 21 43.27 -25.96 22.14
N LEU A 22 42.48 -26.04 21.07
CA LEU A 22 42.83 -25.58 19.73
C LEU A 22 42.23 -24.20 19.49
N ASN A 23 42.83 -23.15 20.06
CA ASN A 23 42.31 -21.77 19.95
C ASN A 23 41.98 -21.36 18.50
N HIS A 24 42.78 -21.78 17.51
CA HIS A 24 42.50 -21.51 16.10
C HIS A 24 41.22 -22.18 15.59
N VAL A 25 40.83 -23.35 16.12
CA VAL A 25 39.55 -24.02 15.83
C VAL A 25 38.40 -23.29 16.52
N ALA A 26 38.58 -22.83 17.77
CA ALA A 26 37.58 -22.00 18.46
C ALA A 26 37.32 -20.68 17.70
N THR A 27 38.37 -20.01 17.22
CA THR A 27 38.27 -18.85 16.34
C THR A 27 37.61 -19.21 15.00
N CYS A 28 38.04 -20.27 14.30
CA CYS A 28 37.43 -20.66 13.02
C CYS A 28 35.95 -21.05 13.15
N ILE A 29 35.54 -21.73 14.22
CA ILE A 29 34.13 -22.02 14.50
C ILE A 29 33.38 -20.72 14.81
N SER A 30 33.95 -19.82 15.60
CA SER A 30 33.33 -18.52 15.89
C SER A 30 33.15 -17.70 14.62
N SER A 31 34.18 -17.55 13.78
CA SER A 31 34.12 -16.84 12.49
C SER A 31 33.17 -17.52 11.49
N TYR A 32 33.08 -18.86 11.48
CA TYR A 32 32.10 -19.57 10.65
C TYR A 32 30.64 -19.34 11.08
N LEU A 33 30.42 -19.08 12.37
CA LEU A 33 29.10 -18.75 12.93
C LEU A 33 28.83 -17.23 12.99
N ASP A 34 29.77 -16.40 12.50
CA ASP A 34 29.72 -14.95 12.65
C ASP A 34 28.85 -14.27 11.58
N GLY A 35 27.54 -14.26 11.82
CA GLY A 35 26.57 -13.55 10.98
C GLY A 35 26.71 -12.02 11.00
N SER A 36 27.53 -11.42 11.87
CA SER A 36 27.61 -9.96 12.03
C SER A 36 28.05 -9.23 10.75
N ALA A 37 28.86 -9.87 9.92
CA ALA A 37 29.34 -9.35 8.63
C ALA A 37 28.21 -8.93 7.65
N MET A 38 26.98 -9.40 7.89
CA MET A 38 25.80 -9.18 7.06
C MET A 38 24.73 -8.30 7.73
N ILE A 39 25.00 -7.75 8.92
CA ILE A 39 24.07 -6.87 9.65
C ILE A 39 24.46 -5.40 9.37
N PRO A 40 23.55 -4.56 8.82
CA PRO A 40 23.79 -3.12 8.72
C PRO A 40 24.00 -2.52 10.12
N LEU A 41 24.98 -1.63 10.28
CA LEU A 41 25.29 -1.02 11.59
C LEU A 41 24.07 -0.30 12.18
N ALA A 42 23.32 0.44 11.35
CA ALA A 42 22.09 1.11 11.78
C ALA A 42 21.03 0.15 12.33
N SER A 43 20.96 -1.08 11.81
CA SER A 43 20.10 -2.13 12.35
C SER A 43 20.67 -2.77 13.61
N ALA A 44 21.98 -2.74 13.83
CA ALA A 44 22.57 -3.17 15.08
C ALA A 44 22.34 -2.16 16.22
N CYS A 45 22.43 -0.86 15.92
CA CYS A 45 22.17 0.23 16.88
C CYS A 45 20.73 0.22 17.43
N SER A 46 19.74 -0.29 16.69
CA SER A 46 18.37 -0.42 17.23
C SER A 46 18.23 -1.44 18.38
N PHE A 47 19.22 -2.33 18.58
CA PHE A 47 19.19 -3.32 19.66
C PHE A 47 19.92 -2.86 20.94
N GLY A 48 20.92 -1.97 20.85
CA GLY A 48 21.65 -1.40 21.99
C GLY A 48 23.09 -1.92 22.28
N PRO A 49 23.41 -3.22 22.28
CA PRO A 49 24.66 -3.69 22.91
C PRO A 49 25.91 -3.34 22.10
N ILE A 50 26.76 -2.44 22.64
CA ILE A 50 28.04 -2.00 22.05
C ILE A 50 28.94 -3.17 21.63
N ARG A 51 28.95 -4.29 22.38
CA ARG A 51 29.70 -5.51 22.03
C ARG A 51 29.34 -6.09 20.64
N LEU A 52 28.14 -5.83 20.10
CA LEU A 52 27.77 -6.17 18.73
C LEU A 52 28.30 -5.12 17.72
N LEU A 53 28.28 -3.85 18.09
CA LEU A 53 28.77 -2.74 17.26
C LEU A 53 30.29 -2.85 17.07
N ASP A 54 31.05 -3.05 18.15
CA ASP A 54 32.50 -3.34 18.08
C ASP A 54 32.81 -4.58 17.25
N ARG A 55 31.94 -5.60 17.25
CA ARG A 55 32.13 -6.80 16.41
C ARG A 55 31.94 -6.50 14.93
N ILE A 56 30.88 -5.77 14.57
CA ILE A 56 30.62 -5.30 13.20
C ILE A 56 31.75 -4.35 12.74
N TRP A 57 32.28 -3.53 13.65
CA TRP A 57 33.37 -2.60 13.41
C TRP A 57 34.73 -3.30 13.22
N GLU A 58 35.14 -4.20 14.10
CA GLU A 58 36.41 -4.91 13.93
C GLU A 58 36.40 -5.80 12.68
N ASN A 59 35.23 -6.34 12.31
CA ASN A 59 35.03 -7.06 11.04
C ASN A 59 35.01 -6.16 9.79
N SER A 60 35.10 -4.82 9.92
CA SER A 60 35.17 -3.86 8.79
C SER A 60 36.59 -3.35 8.45
N ARG A 61 37.66 -3.88 9.06
CA ARG A 61 39.03 -3.40 8.79
C ARG A 61 39.43 -3.61 7.32
N PRO A 62 39.88 -2.58 6.58
CA PRO A 62 40.22 -2.72 5.15
C PRO A 62 41.47 -3.57 4.87
N GLU A 63 42.36 -3.74 5.86
CA GLU A 63 43.60 -4.52 5.70
C GLU A 63 43.39 -6.05 5.70
N SER A 64 42.21 -6.54 6.10
CA SER A 64 41.94 -7.98 6.16
C SER A 64 41.67 -8.58 4.77
N THR A 65 42.78 -9.01 4.14
CA THR A 65 42.89 -9.92 2.98
C THR A 65 42.73 -9.33 1.57
N LYS A 66 43.81 -9.47 0.78
CA LYS A 66 43.70 -9.55 -0.68
C LYS A 66 42.83 -10.77 -1.03
N GLY A 67 41.66 -10.53 -1.60
CA GLY A 67 40.67 -11.59 -1.91
C GLY A 67 39.47 -11.65 -0.95
N ALA A 68 39.26 -10.64 -0.10
CA ALA A 68 38.04 -10.51 0.71
C ALA A 68 36.77 -10.61 -0.17
N SER A 69 35.78 -11.38 0.30
CA SER A 69 34.47 -11.48 -0.33
C SER A 69 33.56 -10.30 0.08
N TRP A 70 32.60 -9.97 -0.78
CA TRP A 70 31.64 -8.90 -0.54
C TRP A 70 30.83 -9.13 0.75
N SER A 71 30.81 -8.13 1.63
CA SER A 71 30.01 -8.11 2.87
C SER A 71 29.66 -6.67 3.27
N LEU A 72 28.59 -6.49 4.04
CA LEU A 72 28.13 -5.17 4.48
C LEU A 72 29.06 -4.57 5.55
N SER A 73 29.67 -5.39 6.39
CA SER A 73 30.73 -4.91 7.28
C SER A 73 31.94 -4.40 6.51
N HIS A 74 32.43 -5.09 5.47
CA HIS A 74 33.62 -4.60 4.74
C HIS A 74 33.40 -3.19 4.15
N PHE A 75 32.24 -2.97 3.51
CA PHE A 75 31.87 -1.67 2.95
C PHE A 75 31.81 -0.55 3.98
N LEU A 76 31.53 -0.84 5.26
CA LEU A 76 31.40 0.14 6.35
C LEU A 76 32.64 1.02 6.54
N ARG A 77 33.83 0.56 6.14
CA ARG A 77 35.08 1.35 6.14
C ARG A 77 35.91 1.24 4.85
N SER A 78 35.31 0.77 3.75
CA SER A 78 35.93 0.76 2.42
C SER A 78 35.16 1.56 1.36
N ASP A 79 33.94 2.02 1.65
CA ASP A 79 33.14 2.87 0.78
C ASP A 79 32.66 4.12 1.54
N VAL A 80 33.05 5.31 1.06
CA VAL A 80 32.78 6.60 1.72
C VAL A 80 31.29 6.97 1.74
N HIS A 81 30.52 6.55 0.74
CA HIS A 81 29.08 6.85 0.66
C HIS A 81 28.29 5.94 1.60
N TYR A 82 28.64 4.65 1.67
CA TYR A 82 28.04 3.72 2.60
C TYR A 82 28.46 4.01 4.06
N HIS A 83 29.70 4.45 4.29
CA HIS A 83 30.16 4.94 5.60
C HIS A 83 29.29 6.11 6.09
N ARG A 84 29.22 7.21 5.31
CA ARG A 84 28.39 8.39 5.64
C ARG A 84 26.90 8.03 5.81
N PHE A 85 26.35 7.16 4.94
CA PHE A 85 24.96 6.71 5.07
C PHE A 85 24.71 5.88 6.35
N GLN A 86 25.62 4.97 6.72
CA GLN A 86 25.50 4.19 7.94
C GLN A 86 25.67 5.07 9.19
N PHE A 87 26.52 6.10 9.17
CA PHE A 87 26.63 7.07 10.27
C PHE A 87 25.27 7.70 10.58
N SER A 88 24.69 8.43 9.63
CA SER A 88 23.46 9.20 9.85
C SER A 88 22.28 8.32 10.29
N LYS A 89 22.16 7.10 9.75
CA LYS A 89 21.07 6.18 10.12
C LYS A 89 21.34 5.37 11.39
N SER A 90 22.59 5.17 11.79
CA SER A 90 22.93 4.59 13.10
C SER A 90 22.70 5.60 14.23
N LEU A 91 23.09 6.85 14.00
CA LEU A 91 22.94 7.94 14.97
C LEU A 91 21.46 8.24 15.26
N LEU A 92 20.63 8.35 14.22
CA LEU A 92 19.18 8.48 14.35
C LEU A 92 18.54 7.30 15.12
N ALA A 93 19.00 6.07 14.88
CA ALA A 93 18.48 4.89 15.59
C ALA A 93 18.88 4.86 17.08
N ALA A 94 20.05 5.40 17.44
CA ALA A 94 20.49 5.54 18.82
C ALA A 94 19.76 6.68 19.55
N VAL A 95 19.58 7.83 18.88
CA VAL A 95 18.79 8.97 19.38
C VAL A 95 17.33 8.59 19.65
N ALA A 96 16.66 7.90 18.71
CA ALA A 96 15.28 7.46 18.91
C ALA A 96 15.12 6.54 20.14
N ARG A 97 16.15 5.76 20.49
CA ARG A 97 16.20 4.95 21.72
C ARG A 97 16.52 5.75 22.98
N GLY A 98 17.23 6.88 22.87
CA GLY A 98 17.82 7.59 24.01
C GLY A 98 19.14 6.97 24.48
N ASP A 99 19.87 6.32 23.57
CA ASP A 99 21.00 5.45 23.87
C ASP A 99 22.34 6.21 23.79
N LEU A 100 22.60 7.08 24.78
CA LEU A 100 23.79 7.94 24.82
C LEU A 100 25.10 7.15 24.67
N SER A 101 25.17 5.95 25.21
CA SER A 101 26.33 5.06 25.11
C SER A 101 26.62 4.66 23.65
N VAL A 102 25.58 4.35 22.87
CA VAL A 102 25.73 4.11 21.42
C VAL A 102 26.03 5.40 20.66
N VAL A 103 25.45 6.54 21.05
CA VAL A 103 25.76 7.86 20.43
C VAL A 103 27.24 8.22 20.60
N ARG A 104 27.80 8.07 21.81
CA ARG A 104 29.23 8.25 22.10
C ARG A 104 30.09 7.31 21.23
N TRP A 105 29.77 6.01 21.24
CA TRP A 105 30.49 5.00 20.43
C TRP A 105 30.49 5.32 18.92
N LEU A 106 29.42 5.93 18.38
CA LEU A 106 29.37 6.34 16.98
C LEU A 106 30.29 7.55 16.71
N LEU A 107 30.25 8.59 17.53
CA LEU A 107 31.07 9.80 17.36
C LEU A 107 32.57 9.59 17.64
N GLU A 108 32.93 8.58 18.43
CA GLU A 108 34.31 8.13 18.65
C GLU A 108 34.91 7.34 17.47
N ARG A 109 34.09 6.87 16.52
CA ARG A 109 34.49 5.87 15.52
C ARG A 109 34.29 6.30 14.08
N PHE A 110 33.31 7.14 13.79
CA PHE A 110 33.17 7.81 12.51
C PHE A 110 33.96 9.11 12.48
N SER A 111 34.40 9.53 11.28
CA SER A 111 34.96 10.86 11.03
C SER A 111 34.57 11.31 9.61
N GLY A 112 34.73 12.60 9.31
CA GLY A 112 34.35 13.19 8.03
C GLY A 112 32.87 13.01 7.67
N CYS A 113 31.98 12.89 8.65
CA CYS A 113 30.55 12.66 8.44
C CYS A 113 29.70 13.80 9.00
N THR A 114 28.74 14.28 8.18
CA THR A 114 27.73 15.26 8.60
C THR A 114 26.49 14.54 9.12
N THR A 115 25.87 15.04 10.19
CA THR A 115 24.59 14.49 10.66
C THR A 115 23.45 14.84 9.70
N ASP A 116 22.43 13.99 9.68
CA ASP A 116 21.12 14.28 9.07
C ASP A 116 20.35 15.17 10.08
N VAL A 117 19.72 16.28 9.65
CA VAL A 117 19.04 17.22 10.57
C VAL A 117 17.94 16.52 11.39
N ALA A 118 17.35 15.46 10.81
CA ALA A 118 16.41 14.57 11.46
C ALA A 118 16.93 13.96 12.78
N VAL A 119 18.25 13.93 13.03
CA VAL A 119 18.85 13.48 14.29
C VAL A 119 18.53 14.45 15.43
N VAL A 120 18.73 15.76 15.24
CA VAL A 120 18.42 16.77 16.25
C VAL A 120 16.91 16.92 16.42
N GLU A 121 16.16 16.86 15.32
CA GLU A 121 14.68 16.89 15.34
C GLU A 121 14.07 15.72 16.11
N GLU A 122 14.62 14.51 16.00
CA GLU A 122 14.12 13.32 16.72
C GLU A 122 14.38 13.44 18.23
N ASP A 123 15.55 13.90 18.65
CA ASP A 123 15.89 14.02 20.07
C ASP A 123 15.12 15.15 20.76
N ALA A 124 14.95 16.29 20.06
CA ALA A 124 14.11 17.39 20.48
C ALA A 124 12.64 16.96 20.65
N ARG A 125 12.12 16.11 19.74
CA ARG A 125 10.79 15.48 19.86
C ARG A 125 10.69 14.50 21.01
N CYS A 126 11.80 13.84 21.37
CA CYS A 126 11.86 12.89 22.49
C CYS A 126 12.04 13.59 23.85
N GLY A 127 12.34 14.88 23.89
CA GLY A 127 12.49 15.66 25.13
C GLY A 127 13.72 15.31 25.97
N ARG A 128 14.63 14.47 25.46
CA ARG A 128 15.79 13.94 26.18
C ARG A 128 17.01 14.85 26.00
N ARG A 129 17.13 15.85 26.86
CA ARG A 129 18.20 16.87 26.73
C ARG A 129 19.61 16.30 26.82
N GLU A 130 19.81 15.18 27.51
CA GLU A 130 21.13 14.56 27.78
C GLU A 130 21.95 14.25 26.51
N ILE A 131 21.30 13.82 25.42
CA ILE A 131 22.01 13.56 24.16
C ILE A 131 22.28 14.85 23.39
N LEU A 132 21.30 15.78 23.29
CA LEU A 132 21.54 17.13 22.74
C LEU A 132 22.69 17.87 23.48
N GLU A 133 22.72 17.82 24.82
CA GLU A 133 23.80 18.40 25.63
C GLU A 133 25.16 17.77 25.30
N PHE A 134 25.21 16.44 25.08
CA PHE A 134 26.44 15.78 24.63
C PHE A 134 26.85 16.11 23.19
N LEU A 135 25.88 16.25 22.26
CA LEU A 135 26.17 16.66 20.88
C LEU A 135 26.75 18.08 20.83
N LEU A 136 26.22 18.98 21.67
CA LEU A 136 26.74 20.34 21.84
C LEU A 136 28.11 20.35 22.52
N GLU A 137 28.30 19.55 23.58
CA GLU A 137 29.60 19.38 24.24
C GLU A 137 30.66 18.92 23.23
N TYR A 138 30.34 17.90 22.42
CA TYR A 138 31.20 17.40 21.36
C TYR A 138 31.58 18.49 20.37
N GLU A 139 30.61 19.26 19.84
CA GLU A 139 30.92 20.34 18.90
C GLU A 139 31.78 21.45 19.53
N SER A 140 31.56 21.77 20.81
CA SER A 140 32.26 22.84 21.53
C SER A 140 33.73 22.56 21.90
N GLN A 141 34.19 21.31 21.79
CA GLN A 141 35.55 20.90 22.16
C GLN A 141 36.58 21.29 21.08
N GLU A 142 37.18 22.47 21.15
CA GLU A 142 38.46 22.75 20.47
C GLU A 142 39.54 21.75 20.97
N ASP A 143 40.26 21.10 20.06
CA ASP A 143 41.32 20.13 20.41
C ASP A 143 42.64 20.45 19.70
N ASP A 144 43.59 20.97 20.49
CA ASP A 144 44.99 21.25 20.11
C ASP A 144 45.89 19.98 20.17
N SER A 145 45.32 18.77 20.39
CA SER A 145 46.06 17.69 21.07
C SER A 145 45.71 16.21 20.76
N VAL A 146 45.54 15.81 19.50
CA VAL A 146 45.32 14.37 19.12
C VAL A 146 46.57 13.69 18.51
N ASP A 147 46.85 12.44 18.89
CA ASP A 147 48.02 11.61 18.50
C ASP A 147 47.87 11.01 17.09
N GLU A 148 48.91 11.14 16.24
CA GLU A 148 48.94 10.89 14.78
C GLU A 148 48.69 9.43 14.30
N ARG A 149 48.05 8.56 15.09
CA ARG A 149 48.14 7.09 14.94
C ARG A 149 46.85 6.32 14.60
N ASN A 150 45.77 6.97 14.18
CA ASN A 150 44.58 6.31 13.63
C ASN A 150 43.98 7.06 12.41
N VAL A 151 44.77 7.33 11.37
CA VAL A 151 44.30 8.01 10.15
C VAL A 151 44.23 7.04 8.96
N ILE A 152 43.14 7.11 8.18
CA ILE A 152 43.03 6.47 6.85
C ILE A 152 42.73 7.58 5.82
N VAL A 153 43.72 7.95 5.01
CA VAL A 153 43.61 9.07 4.06
C VAL A 153 43.33 8.61 2.63
N TRP A 154 42.25 9.11 2.03
CA TRP A 154 42.10 9.34 0.59
C TRP A 154 41.16 10.54 0.36
N GLY A 155 41.57 11.71 -0.10
CA GLY A 155 42.93 12.21 -0.35
C GLY A 155 42.90 13.50 -1.17
N GLY A 156 43.31 14.63 -0.58
CA GLY A 156 43.36 15.94 -1.25
C GLY A 156 43.16 17.12 -0.28
N ASP A 157 44.27 17.57 0.33
CA ASP A 157 44.45 18.88 0.99
C ASP A 157 43.37 19.37 1.98
N GLY A 158 43.28 18.75 3.17
CA GLY A 158 42.46 19.24 4.29
C GLY A 158 42.66 18.45 5.59
N VAL A 159 42.77 19.15 6.71
CA VAL A 159 42.96 18.67 8.11
C VAL A 159 41.79 17.77 8.56
N ASP A 160 42.02 16.92 9.59
CA ASP A 160 41.02 16.08 10.27
C ASP A 160 39.59 16.65 10.29
N GLU A 161 38.73 16.17 9.39
CA GLU A 161 37.31 16.49 9.41
C GLU A 161 36.64 15.75 10.57
N ARG A 162 36.38 16.45 11.68
CA ARG A 162 35.46 15.99 12.73
C ARG A 162 34.08 15.68 12.14
N ASN A 163 33.27 14.87 12.82
CA ASN A 163 31.85 14.79 12.48
C ASN A 163 31.19 16.14 12.73
N VAL A 164 30.40 16.62 11.76
CA VAL A 164 29.70 17.91 11.82
C VAL A 164 28.26 17.67 12.27
N ILE A 165 27.85 18.34 13.35
CA ILE A 165 26.46 18.33 13.83
C ILE A 165 25.66 19.39 13.06
N VAL A 166 24.44 19.05 12.66
CA VAL A 166 23.53 19.95 11.94
C VAL A 166 22.33 20.23 12.81
N TRP A 167 22.31 21.44 13.37
CA TRP A 167 21.24 21.98 14.21
C TRP A 167 20.18 22.72 13.39
N GLY A 168 19.00 22.94 13.98
CA GLY A 168 17.93 23.72 13.36
C GLY A 168 16.90 22.85 12.64
N GLY A 169 16.43 23.33 11.48
CA GLY A 169 15.30 22.72 10.77
C GLY A 169 13.98 22.94 11.52
N ASP A 170 13.23 21.87 11.76
CA ASP A 170 12.00 21.88 12.55
C ASP A 170 12.23 21.40 14.01
N ASP A 171 13.47 21.42 14.54
CA ASP A 171 13.81 20.92 15.89
C ASP A 171 12.93 21.49 17.02
N MET A 172 12.77 22.81 17.08
CA MET A 172 11.89 23.50 18.01
C MET A 172 10.40 23.21 17.77
N ALA A 173 9.99 23.05 16.52
CA ALA A 173 8.60 22.75 16.18
C ALA A 173 8.22 21.34 16.68
N ASN A 174 9.07 20.35 16.42
CA ASN A 174 8.97 18.99 16.93
C ASN A 174 8.91 18.95 18.47
N ALA A 175 9.73 19.74 19.16
CA ALA A 175 9.67 19.87 20.62
C ALA A 175 8.32 20.43 21.11
N ILE A 176 7.74 21.45 20.44
CA ILE A 176 6.45 22.03 20.84
C ILE A 176 5.28 21.06 20.59
N GLU A 177 5.30 20.31 19.48
CA GLU A 177 4.28 19.29 19.21
C GLU A 177 4.31 18.15 20.24
N ALA A 178 5.50 17.77 20.72
CA ALA A 178 5.68 16.81 21.80
C ALA A 178 5.39 17.36 23.23
N GLY A 179 5.22 18.67 23.38
CA GLY A 179 4.96 19.31 24.68
C GLY A 179 6.21 19.65 25.50
N HIS A 180 7.37 19.82 24.85
CA HIS A 180 8.67 20.06 25.44
C HIS A 180 9.13 21.53 25.30
N GLY A 181 8.28 22.48 25.70
CA GLY A 181 8.54 23.94 25.55
C GLY A 181 9.85 24.44 26.18
N GLU A 182 10.29 23.83 27.29
CA GLU A 182 11.60 24.12 27.92
C GLU A 182 12.81 23.70 27.06
N MET A 183 12.62 22.84 26.05
CA MET A 183 13.67 22.50 25.09
C MET A 183 13.87 23.60 24.05
N VAL A 184 12.80 24.34 23.70
CA VAL A 184 12.85 25.43 22.70
C VAL A 184 13.78 26.54 23.14
N ARG A 185 13.70 26.96 24.40
CA ARG A 185 14.60 27.97 24.97
C ARG A 185 16.05 27.50 24.95
N TRP A 186 16.29 26.28 25.39
CA TRP A 186 17.62 25.68 25.40
C TRP A 186 18.22 25.57 23.99
N LEU A 187 17.48 25.05 23.01
CA LEU A 187 17.92 24.99 21.61
C LEU A 187 18.30 26.37 21.06
N TYR A 188 17.51 27.41 21.35
CA TYR A 188 17.76 28.76 20.90
C TYR A 188 19.00 29.37 21.56
N GLU A 189 19.08 29.29 22.88
CA GLU A 189 20.14 29.90 23.69
C GLU A 189 21.48 29.17 23.51
N SER A 190 21.47 27.87 23.23
CA SER A 190 22.67 27.06 23.00
C SER A 190 23.15 27.02 21.54
N THR A 191 22.26 27.22 20.55
CA THR A 191 22.62 27.16 19.12
C THR A 191 21.96 28.31 18.32
N PRO A 192 22.37 29.57 18.57
CA PRO A 192 21.68 30.75 18.01
C PRO A 192 21.81 30.88 16.49
N ASP A 193 22.94 30.45 15.90
CA ASP A 193 23.22 30.60 14.46
C ASP A 193 22.53 29.56 13.56
N ALA A 194 21.73 28.64 14.11
CA ALA A 194 21.11 27.55 13.35
C ALA A 194 19.78 27.96 12.68
N GLU A 195 19.67 27.70 11.37
CA GLU A 195 18.49 28.05 10.56
C GLU A 195 17.21 27.33 11.04
N ARG A 196 16.17 28.10 11.40
CA ARG A 196 14.93 27.58 11.99
C ARG A 196 13.66 28.26 11.49
N ASN A 197 12.58 27.49 11.43
CA ASN A 197 11.25 27.98 11.08
C ASN A 197 10.56 28.69 12.26
N LEU A 198 11.04 29.89 12.63
CA LEU A 198 10.50 30.70 13.73
C LEU A 198 8.99 31.01 13.58
N SER A 199 8.47 31.01 12.35
CA SER A 199 7.03 31.15 12.06
C SER A 199 6.22 29.94 12.55
N ALA A 200 6.70 28.71 12.30
CA ALA A 200 6.09 27.50 12.86
C ALA A 200 6.20 27.47 14.40
N VAL A 201 7.35 27.85 14.96
CA VAL A 201 7.58 27.93 16.42
C VAL A 201 6.55 28.83 17.10
N MET A 202 6.36 30.07 16.62
CA MET A 202 5.34 30.98 17.15
C MET A 202 3.92 30.43 16.98
N GLY A 203 3.58 29.93 15.78
CA GLY A 203 2.25 29.38 15.49
C GLY A 203 1.89 28.19 16.38
N LEU A 204 2.83 27.28 16.62
CA LEU A 204 2.63 26.11 17.48
C LEU A 204 2.54 26.48 18.96
N ALA A 205 3.40 27.37 19.46
CA ALA A 205 3.32 27.84 20.86
C ALA A 205 1.96 28.47 21.16
N VAL A 206 1.45 29.30 20.23
CA VAL A 206 0.13 29.95 20.31
C VAL A 206 -1.03 28.94 20.21
N ARG A 207 -0.90 27.85 19.44
CA ARG A 207 -1.92 26.78 19.37
C ARG A 207 -1.93 25.84 20.58
N GLN A 208 -0.77 25.53 21.15
CA GLN A 208 -0.67 24.68 22.36
C GLN A 208 -1.08 25.43 23.63
N GLY A 209 -0.97 26.77 23.63
CA GLY A 209 -1.37 27.61 24.76
C GLY A 209 -0.23 27.95 25.71
N ASP A 210 1.02 27.77 25.29
CA ASP A 210 2.19 28.05 26.14
C ASP A 210 2.49 29.55 26.21
N MET A 211 1.74 30.24 27.08
CA MET A 211 1.93 31.66 27.36
C MET A 211 3.35 31.98 27.87
N SER A 212 4.01 31.04 28.54
CA SER A 212 5.37 31.20 29.06
C SER A 212 6.40 31.21 27.92
N LEU A 213 6.22 30.35 26.91
CA LEU A 213 7.05 30.35 25.71
C LEU A 213 6.74 31.56 24.81
N ILE A 214 5.47 31.94 24.64
CA ILE A 214 5.08 33.13 23.87
C ILE A 214 5.67 34.41 24.48
N GLN A 215 5.60 34.57 25.80
CA GLN A 215 6.22 35.73 26.48
C GLN A 215 7.74 35.74 26.35
N TRP A 216 8.41 34.59 26.45
CA TRP A 216 9.86 34.52 26.22
C TRP A 216 10.22 34.82 24.76
N LEU A 217 9.49 34.28 23.78
CA LEU A 217 9.68 34.58 22.35
C LEU A 217 9.53 36.09 22.08
N MET A 218 8.50 36.73 22.63
CA MET A 218 8.22 38.15 22.37
C MET A 218 9.13 39.13 23.13
N ASN A 219 9.75 38.71 24.24
CA ASN A 219 10.71 39.53 24.98
C ASN A 219 12.16 39.33 24.51
N THR A 220 12.54 38.08 24.20
CA THR A 220 13.94 37.67 23.92
C THR A 220 14.24 37.57 22.42
N VAL A 221 13.33 37.00 21.63
CA VAL A 221 13.59 36.69 20.20
C VAL A 221 13.06 37.81 19.30
N TYR A 222 11.81 38.24 19.45
CA TYR A 222 11.16 39.28 18.64
C TYR A 222 11.85 40.66 18.73
N THR A 223 12.66 40.88 19.77
CA THR A 223 13.43 42.11 19.98
C THR A 223 14.78 42.11 19.24
N VAL A 224 15.20 40.97 18.71
CA VAL A 224 16.47 40.75 18.00
C VAL A 224 16.22 40.30 16.56
N GLU A 225 15.44 39.23 16.40
CA GLU A 225 15.14 38.60 15.11
C GLU A 225 13.99 39.27 14.38
N ARG A 226 14.25 39.68 13.13
CA ARG A 226 13.27 40.42 12.30
C ARG A 226 12.23 39.53 11.64
N ASP A 227 12.51 38.23 11.53
CA ASP A 227 11.69 37.28 10.77
C ASP A 227 10.78 36.41 11.67
N LEU A 228 10.82 36.60 13.00
CA LEU A 228 9.83 36.03 13.91
C LEU A 228 8.49 36.81 13.75
N PRO A 229 7.40 36.18 13.26
CA PRO A 229 6.12 36.86 13.17
C PRO A 229 5.52 37.10 14.56
N PRO A 230 4.69 38.16 14.72
CA PRO A 230 3.95 38.37 15.96
C PRO A 230 2.87 37.27 16.15
N PRO A 231 2.48 36.98 17.41
CA PRO A 231 1.51 35.93 17.73
C PRO A 231 0.12 36.20 17.12
N SER A 232 -0.52 35.13 16.65
CA SER A 232 -1.69 35.18 15.77
C SER A 232 -3.01 34.89 16.48
N MET A 233 -4.00 35.79 16.32
CA MET A 233 -5.37 35.58 16.83
C MET A 233 -6.08 34.38 16.20
N ASN A 234 -5.76 34.00 14.95
CA ASN A 234 -6.34 32.81 14.32
C ASN A 234 -5.87 31.55 15.05
N ASP A 235 -4.58 31.50 15.39
CA ASP A 235 -3.94 30.35 16.02
C ASP A 235 -4.34 30.21 17.49
N ALA A 236 -4.47 31.33 18.19
CA ALA A 236 -4.98 31.35 19.56
C ALA A 236 -6.44 30.85 19.61
N ALA A 237 -7.25 31.22 18.61
CA ALA A 237 -8.62 30.72 18.49
C ALA A 237 -8.70 29.25 18.04
N ALA A 238 -7.77 28.79 17.20
CA ALA A 238 -7.67 27.40 16.77
C ALA A 238 -7.24 26.46 17.91
N GLY A 239 -6.42 26.93 18.85
CA GLY A 239 -6.15 26.25 20.12
C GLY A 239 -7.23 26.45 21.20
N GLY A 240 -8.04 27.51 21.09
CA GLY A 240 -9.08 27.87 22.06
C GLY A 240 -8.56 28.67 23.28
N HIS A 241 -7.39 29.29 23.18
CA HIS A 241 -6.72 29.97 24.29
C HIS A 241 -7.16 31.43 24.42
N MET A 242 -8.22 31.64 25.22
CA MET A 242 -8.85 32.94 25.44
C MET A 242 -7.88 34.00 25.99
N GLU A 243 -7.07 33.63 26.99
CA GLU A 243 -6.15 34.55 27.67
C GLU A 243 -5.06 35.07 26.71
N ILE A 244 -4.50 34.16 25.89
CA ILE A 244 -3.55 34.50 24.82
C ILE A 244 -4.23 35.38 23.76
N LEU A 245 -5.44 35.03 23.32
CA LEU A 245 -6.18 35.81 22.32
C LEU A 245 -6.47 37.25 22.79
N GLN A 246 -6.86 37.41 24.06
CA GLN A 246 -7.07 38.72 24.69
C GLN A 246 -5.75 39.51 24.77
N TRP A 247 -4.68 38.88 25.24
CA TRP A 247 -3.35 39.50 25.34
C TRP A 247 -2.81 39.96 23.97
N ILE A 248 -2.97 39.15 22.92
CA ILE A 248 -2.57 39.48 21.53
C ILE A 248 -3.27 40.76 21.04
N PHE A 249 -4.57 40.90 21.35
CA PHE A 249 -5.38 42.06 20.98
C PHE A 249 -5.04 43.30 21.81
N GLU A 250 -4.85 43.16 23.13
CA GLU A 250 -4.44 44.26 24.01
C GLU A 250 -3.08 44.86 23.62
N HIS A 251 -2.16 44.04 23.13
CA HIS A 251 -0.85 44.46 22.62
C HIS A 251 -0.91 44.91 21.14
N ASN A 252 -2.09 44.90 20.52
CA ASN A 252 -2.36 45.35 19.16
C ASN A 252 -1.44 44.70 18.09
N PHE A 253 -1.19 43.38 18.22
CA PHE A 253 -0.52 42.59 17.19
C PHE A 253 -1.47 42.36 16.01
N GLY A 254 -1.59 43.38 15.15
CA GLY A 254 -2.63 43.52 14.11
C GLY A 254 -2.47 42.62 12.87
N GLY A 255 -2.36 41.30 13.07
CA GLY A 255 -2.42 40.31 12.00
C GLY A 255 -3.85 40.10 11.44
N ASP A 256 -3.97 39.35 10.34
CA ASP A 256 -5.29 39.00 9.79
C ASP A 256 -6.04 38.04 10.72
N CYS A 257 -7.21 38.46 11.19
CA CYS A 257 -8.08 37.70 12.11
C CYS A 257 -9.22 36.93 11.41
N SER A 258 -9.16 36.77 10.07
CA SER A 258 -10.21 36.13 9.24
C SER A 258 -10.76 34.81 9.77
N TYR A 259 -9.89 33.99 10.37
CA TYR A 259 -10.22 32.62 10.78
C TYR A 259 -10.41 32.50 12.29
N ALA A 260 -10.20 33.56 13.07
CA ALA A 260 -10.34 33.55 14.52
C ALA A 260 -11.77 33.18 14.96
N LEU A 261 -12.80 33.70 14.28
CA LEU A 261 -14.18 33.26 14.53
C LEU A 261 -14.43 31.79 14.16
N GLU A 262 -13.77 31.28 13.13
CA GLU A 262 -13.93 29.89 12.70
C GLU A 262 -13.27 28.92 13.69
N GLY A 263 -12.04 29.19 14.14
CA GLY A 263 -11.34 28.40 15.16
C GLY A 263 -12.09 28.39 16.50
N ALA A 264 -12.52 29.57 16.97
CA ALA A 264 -13.31 29.70 18.19
C ALA A 264 -14.64 28.92 18.11
N ALA A 265 -15.29 28.95 16.95
CA ALA A 265 -16.52 28.22 16.67
C ALA A 265 -16.31 26.71 16.56
N LYS A 266 -15.18 26.26 15.98
CA LYS A 266 -14.80 24.85 15.88
C LYS A 266 -14.54 24.19 17.24
N ASN A 267 -13.98 24.95 18.18
CA ASN A 267 -13.74 24.49 19.55
C ASN A 267 -14.94 24.71 20.49
N GLY A 268 -16.08 25.18 19.96
CA GLY A 268 -17.29 25.42 20.74
C GLY A 268 -17.20 26.55 21.77
N ARG A 269 -16.16 27.40 21.68
CA ARG A 269 -15.84 28.47 22.62
C ARG A 269 -16.75 29.67 22.43
N ALA A 270 -18.00 29.52 22.87
CA ALA A 270 -19.01 30.56 22.82
C ALA A 270 -18.63 31.83 23.60
N ASP A 271 -17.79 31.69 24.63
CA ASP A 271 -17.11 32.78 25.33
C ASP A 271 -16.19 33.59 24.41
N MET A 272 -15.30 32.89 23.68
CA MET A 272 -14.37 33.49 22.73
C MET A 272 -15.08 34.08 21.50
N VAL A 273 -16.10 33.39 20.96
CA VAL A 273 -16.94 33.91 19.86
C VAL A 273 -17.71 35.17 20.28
N THR A 274 -18.20 35.21 21.53
CA THR A 274 -18.84 36.41 22.10
C THR A 274 -17.84 37.58 22.11
N TRP A 275 -16.67 37.36 22.71
CA TRP A 275 -15.66 38.38 22.89
C TRP A 275 -15.10 38.92 21.56
N LEU A 276 -14.83 38.05 20.59
CA LEU A 276 -14.34 38.43 19.26
C LEU A 276 -15.31 39.39 18.56
N VAL A 277 -16.60 39.03 18.50
CA VAL A 277 -17.63 39.84 17.84
C VAL A 277 -17.89 41.15 18.59
N GLU A 278 -17.85 41.15 19.93
CA GLU A 278 -18.05 42.37 20.72
C GLU A 278 -16.88 43.35 20.62
N ASN A 279 -15.68 42.86 20.28
CA ASN A 279 -14.53 43.67 19.85
C ASN A 279 -14.50 43.94 18.32
N GLY A 280 -15.62 43.71 17.62
CA GLY A 280 -15.83 44.05 16.21
C GLY A 280 -15.32 43.01 15.19
N ILE A 281 -14.61 41.97 15.63
CA ILE A 281 -14.08 40.91 14.76
C ILE A 281 -15.25 40.04 14.28
N THR A 282 -15.73 40.35 13.07
CA THR A 282 -16.94 39.78 12.45
C THR A 282 -16.68 39.11 11.10
N LYS A 283 -15.46 39.24 10.57
CA LYS A 283 -14.97 38.52 9.39
C LYS A 283 -14.89 37.02 9.72
N GLY A 284 -15.33 36.15 8.80
CA GLY A 284 -15.44 34.70 9.03
C GLY A 284 -16.70 34.24 9.78
N ALA A 285 -17.65 35.13 10.11
CA ALA A 285 -18.86 34.74 10.85
C ALA A 285 -19.75 33.72 10.11
N ARG A 286 -19.75 33.71 8.78
CA ARG A 286 -20.52 32.74 7.96
C ARG A 286 -19.90 31.34 8.03
N GLU A 287 -18.59 31.29 8.10
CA GLU A 287 -17.75 30.09 8.15
C GLU A 287 -17.85 29.50 9.57
N ALA A 288 -17.70 30.35 10.59
CA ALA A 288 -17.95 30.05 12.00
C ALA A 288 -19.34 29.42 12.25
N VAL A 289 -20.42 29.96 11.66
CA VAL A 289 -21.75 29.35 11.75
C VAL A 289 -21.79 27.95 11.10
N GLN A 290 -21.13 27.75 9.96
CA GLN A 290 -21.10 26.44 9.29
C GLN A 290 -20.30 25.40 10.09
N VAL A 291 -19.15 25.79 10.65
CA VAL A 291 -18.29 24.88 11.42
C VAL A 291 -18.88 24.57 12.80
N ALA A 292 -19.40 25.56 13.55
CA ALA A 292 -20.14 25.29 14.79
C ALA A 292 -21.40 24.41 14.56
N CYS A 293 -21.99 24.45 13.36
CA CYS A 293 -23.05 23.50 12.99
C CYS A 293 -22.52 22.10 12.67
N GLY A 294 -21.35 21.99 12.05
CA GLY A 294 -20.68 20.73 11.75
C GLY A 294 -20.18 19.98 12.99
N GLU A 295 -19.58 20.70 13.95
CA GLU A 295 -19.02 20.13 15.19
C GLU A 295 -20.06 20.05 16.34
N GLY A 296 -21.27 20.58 16.13
CA GLY A 296 -22.41 20.43 17.06
C GLY A 296 -22.50 21.46 18.19
N HIS A 297 -21.79 22.58 18.10
CA HIS A 297 -21.70 23.57 19.16
C HIS A 297 -22.92 24.51 19.23
N LEU A 298 -24.05 23.96 19.70
CA LEU A 298 -25.34 24.66 19.81
C LEU A 298 -25.27 26.00 20.54
N SER A 299 -24.39 26.16 21.55
CA SER A 299 -24.16 27.43 22.24
C SER A 299 -23.68 28.53 21.29
N VAL A 300 -22.65 28.24 20.49
CA VAL A 300 -22.10 29.12 19.46
C VAL A 300 -23.14 29.43 18.39
N VAL A 301 -23.85 28.40 17.90
CA VAL A 301 -24.88 28.56 16.86
C VAL A 301 -26.04 29.44 17.34
N ARG A 302 -26.50 29.25 18.59
CA ARG A 302 -27.52 30.12 19.22
C ARG A 302 -27.07 31.57 19.35
N TRP A 303 -25.79 31.79 19.68
CA TRP A 303 -25.24 33.13 19.85
C TRP A 303 -25.08 33.88 18.52
N LEU A 304 -24.38 33.28 17.54
CA LEU A 304 -24.09 33.90 16.24
C LEU A 304 -25.38 34.24 15.45
N LEU A 305 -26.37 33.35 15.46
CA LEU A 305 -27.63 33.57 14.77
C LEU A 305 -28.54 34.57 15.51
N GLY A 306 -28.51 34.58 16.85
CA GLY A 306 -29.18 35.60 17.65
C GLY A 306 -28.70 37.03 17.34
N ARG A 307 -27.40 37.20 17.06
CA ARG A 307 -26.78 38.48 16.66
C ARG A 307 -27.03 38.87 15.19
N LYS A 308 -27.61 37.98 14.37
CA LYS A 308 -27.93 38.22 12.93
C LYS A 308 -26.73 38.63 12.05
N LEU A 309 -25.51 38.24 12.42
CA LEU A 309 -24.28 38.57 11.68
C LEU A 309 -24.25 37.96 10.27
N VAL A 310 -24.99 36.88 10.05
CA VAL A 310 -25.02 36.11 8.80
C VAL A 310 -26.46 36.03 8.31
N GLN A 311 -26.72 36.55 7.11
CA GLN A 311 -27.97 36.29 6.41
C GLN A 311 -27.85 34.98 5.63
N TYR A 312 -28.79 34.06 5.84
CA TYR A 312 -28.93 32.78 5.12
C TYR A 312 -27.63 31.95 5.03
N PRO A 313 -27.19 31.29 6.13
CA PRO A 313 -26.05 30.37 6.09
C PRO A 313 -26.43 29.07 5.37
N HIS A 314 -26.45 29.12 4.03
CA HIS A 314 -27.04 28.10 3.14
C HIS A 314 -26.59 26.65 3.37
N PHE A 315 -25.41 26.42 3.94
CA PHE A 315 -24.86 25.08 4.20
C PHE A 315 -24.93 24.63 5.67
N ALA A 316 -25.25 25.52 6.62
CA ALA A 316 -25.20 25.22 8.06
C ALA A 316 -26.12 24.04 8.48
N MET A 317 -27.34 24.02 7.94
CA MET A 317 -28.27 22.88 8.11
C MET A 317 -27.71 21.59 7.52
N GLY A 318 -26.98 21.68 6.39
CA GLY A 318 -26.31 20.53 5.76
C GLY A 318 -25.19 19.95 6.62
N CYS A 319 -24.34 20.81 7.19
CA CYS A 319 -23.26 20.39 8.10
C CYS A 319 -23.80 19.65 9.33
N ALA A 320 -24.77 20.25 10.04
CA ALA A 320 -25.36 19.64 11.24
C ALA A 320 -26.08 18.31 10.96
N ILE A 321 -26.70 18.16 9.78
CA ILE A 321 -27.31 16.90 9.34
C ILE A 321 -26.25 15.83 9.04
N ARG A 322 -25.12 16.22 8.42
CA ARG A 322 -24.08 15.28 7.97
C ARG A 322 -23.40 14.56 9.14
N GLU A 323 -22.99 15.30 10.17
CA GLU A 323 -22.33 14.74 11.35
C GLU A 323 -23.32 14.28 12.45
N GLY A 324 -24.56 14.78 12.41
CA GLY A 324 -25.69 14.23 13.17
C GLY A 324 -26.14 15.01 14.42
N HIS A 325 -25.78 16.29 14.53
CA HIS A 325 -26.06 17.16 15.68
C HIS A 325 -27.52 17.62 15.72
N LEU A 326 -28.39 16.72 16.21
CA LEU A 326 -29.85 16.86 16.23
C LEU A 326 -30.36 18.09 17.00
N ASP A 327 -29.65 18.54 18.02
CA ASP A 327 -29.97 19.70 18.84
C ASP A 327 -29.69 21.02 18.11
N VAL A 328 -28.59 21.09 17.35
CA VAL A 328 -28.34 22.15 16.36
C VAL A 328 -29.42 22.15 15.27
N VAL A 329 -29.73 20.99 14.67
CA VAL A 329 -30.76 20.89 13.62
C VAL A 329 -32.14 21.36 14.11
N LYS A 330 -32.53 21.03 15.35
CA LYS A 330 -33.75 21.56 15.96
C LYS A 330 -33.73 23.09 16.04
N TYR A 331 -32.64 23.67 16.54
CA TYR A 331 -32.53 25.12 16.69
C TYR A 331 -32.52 25.87 15.36
N LEU A 332 -31.83 25.36 14.34
CA LEU A 332 -31.85 25.94 12.99
C LEU A 332 -33.28 25.98 12.42
N CYS A 333 -34.08 24.92 12.67
CA CYS A 333 -35.52 24.91 12.35
C CYS A 333 -36.33 25.89 13.22
N GLU A 334 -36.04 26.02 14.52
CA GLU A 334 -36.69 27.00 15.43
C GLU A 334 -36.53 28.45 14.92
N VAL A 335 -35.37 28.80 14.35
CA VAL A 335 -35.11 30.14 13.78
C VAL A 335 -35.44 30.27 12.28
N GLY A 336 -36.13 29.29 11.70
CA GLY A 336 -36.59 29.34 10.30
C GLY A 336 -35.51 29.14 9.23
N ILE A 337 -34.29 28.76 9.61
CA ILE A 337 -33.21 28.41 8.66
C ILE A 337 -33.51 27.00 8.13
N THR A 338 -34.27 26.97 7.04
CA THR A 338 -34.63 25.75 6.32
C THR A 338 -33.79 25.61 5.04
N ILE A 339 -33.73 24.40 4.48
CA ILE A 339 -33.03 24.15 3.21
C ILE A 339 -33.80 24.88 2.10
N SER A 340 -33.23 25.95 1.54
CA SER A 340 -33.82 26.69 0.44
C SER A 340 -33.75 25.89 -0.86
N MET A 341 -34.79 25.11 -1.14
CA MET A 341 -34.86 24.19 -2.28
C MET A 341 -35.21 24.88 -3.61
N ASN A 342 -34.44 25.87 -4.04
CA ASN A 342 -34.55 26.34 -5.42
C ASN A 342 -33.96 25.24 -6.34
N THR A 343 -34.84 24.58 -7.12
CA THR A 343 -34.63 23.25 -7.75
C THR A 343 -34.18 22.11 -6.81
N GLY A 344 -34.40 22.26 -5.50
CA GLY A 344 -33.65 21.50 -4.50
C GLY A 344 -34.16 20.10 -4.14
N ALA A 345 -33.22 19.30 -3.66
CA ALA A 345 -33.42 18.19 -2.74
C ALA A 345 -33.02 18.67 -1.30
N PRO A 346 -33.05 17.83 -0.24
CA PRO A 346 -33.62 16.49 -0.09
C PRO A 346 -34.59 16.37 1.11
N VAL A 347 -35.19 15.19 1.34
CA VAL A 347 -35.74 14.80 2.66
C VAL A 347 -35.31 13.38 3.03
N ASP A 348 -34.71 13.26 4.21
CA ASP A 348 -34.17 12.02 4.77
C ASP A 348 -35.27 11.04 5.23
N LYS A 349 -34.97 9.74 5.25
CA LYS A 349 -35.87 8.69 5.76
C LYS A 349 -35.45 8.29 7.17
N PRO A 350 -36.29 8.51 8.20
CA PRO A 350 -35.86 8.40 9.60
C PRO A 350 -35.36 7.00 9.97
N LYS A 351 -34.23 6.95 10.69
CA LYS A 351 -33.67 5.72 11.28
C LYS A 351 -34.75 5.00 12.09
N ARG A 352 -35.13 3.79 11.63
CA ARG A 352 -36.24 3.01 12.20
C ARG A 352 -35.88 2.41 13.56
N THR A 353 -36.34 3.02 14.64
CA THR A 353 -36.49 2.34 15.93
C THR A 353 -37.42 1.13 15.76
N ARG A 354 -36.89 -0.08 16.01
CA ARG A 354 -37.67 -1.33 15.94
C ARG A 354 -38.34 -1.60 17.27
N SER A 355 -39.67 -1.73 17.29
CA SER A 355 -40.39 -2.32 18.41
C SER A 355 -39.94 -3.77 18.61
N SER A 356 -39.36 -4.07 19.78
CA SER A 356 -38.75 -5.36 20.07
C SER A 356 -39.58 -6.18 21.05
N PHE A 357 -40.42 -7.05 20.49
CA PHE A 357 -41.26 -8.00 21.24
C PHE A 357 -40.45 -9.00 22.08
N THR A 358 -41.04 -9.52 23.15
CA THR A 358 -40.64 -10.83 23.73
C THR A 358 -41.10 -11.98 22.83
N ASN A 359 -40.57 -13.18 23.03
CA ASN A 359 -41.07 -14.37 22.33
C ASN A 359 -42.51 -14.73 22.76
N ALA A 360 -42.88 -14.49 24.03
CA ALA A 360 -44.24 -14.60 24.53
C ALA A 360 -45.21 -13.68 23.74
N GLN A 361 -44.88 -12.39 23.60
CA GLN A 361 -45.67 -11.45 22.79
C GLN A 361 -45.76 -11.86 21.32
N ARG A 362 -44.72 -12.53 20.76
CA ARG A 362 -44.78 -13.07 19.40
C ARG A 362 -45.72 -14.26 19.31
N LEU A 363 -45.71 -15.16 20.29
CA LEU A 363 -46.60 -16.33 20.36
C LEU A 363 -48.05 -15.93 20.60
N GLU A 364 -48.30 -14.92 21.44
CA GLU A 364 -49.63 -14.35 21.70
C GLU A 364 -50.29 -13.82 20.40
N ILE A 365 -49.52 -13.09 19.57
CA ILE A 365 -49.98 -12.63 18.25
C ILE A 365 -50.28 -13.81 17.30
N CYS A 366 -49.55 -14.92 17.39
CA CYS A 366 -49.88 -16.14 16.65
C CYS A 366 -51.16 -16.81 17.15
N ASN A 367 -51.33 -16.94 18.46
CA ASN A 367 -52.48 -17.63 19.05
C ASN A 367 -53.78 -16.84 18.80
N TYR A 368 -53.73 -15.51 18.91
CA TYR A 368 -54.86 -14.64 18.55
C TYR A 368 -55.18 -14.68 17.04
N ARG A 369 -54.17 -14.90 16.19
CA ARG A 369 -54.36 -15.11 14.74
C ARG A 369 -55.14 -16.39 14.45
N ASP A 370 -54.84 -17.48 15.15
CA ASP A 370 -55.49 -18.78 14.92
C ASP A 370 -56.92 -18.81 15.45
N GLN A 371 -57.19 -18.11 16.56
CA GLN A 371 -58.54 -17.86 17.06
C GLN A 371 -59.37 -16.97 16.10
N ASN A 372 -58.72 -16.12 15.30
CA ASN A 372 -59.34 -15.18 14.38
C ASN A 372 -58.87 -15.38 12.92
N PRO A 373 -59.11 -16.56 12.31
CA PRO A 373 -58.47 -16.96 11.04
C PRO A 373 -58.95 -16.17 9.81
N LYS A 374 -60.09 -15.46 9.91
CA LYS A 374 -60.59 -14.54 8.87
C LYS A 374 -59.97 -13.14 8.92
N MET A 375 -59.31 -12.76 10.02
CA MET A 375 -58.75 -11.42 10.19
C MET A 375 -57.56 -11.16 9.25
N THR A 376 -57.44 -9.96 8.69
CA THR A 376 -56.29 -9.63 7.82
C THR A 376 -55.01 -9.37 8.64
N GLN A 377 -53.83 -9.51 8.02
CA GLN A 377 -52.56 -9.09 8.65
C GLN A 377 -52.53 -7.59 9.00
N SER A 378 -53.38 -6.77 8.34
CA SER A 378 -53.54 -5.35 8.66
C SER A 378 -54.31 -5.13 9.97
N GLN A 379 -55.36 -5.91 10.21
CA GLN A 379 -56.17 -5.86 11.42
C GLN A 379 -55.45 -6.52 12.60
N LEU A 380 -54.77 -7.66 12.38
CA LEU A 380 -53.91 -8.27 13.40
C LEU A 380 -52.79 -7.32 13.85
N ALA A 381 -52.25 -6.50 12.94
CA ALA A 381 -51.31 -5.45 13.29
C ALA A 381 -51.94 -4.30 14.10
N THR A 382 -53.23 -3.95 13.88
CA THR A 382 -53.93 -2.98 14.73
C THR A 382 -54.10 -3.55 16.14
N TRP A 383 -54.70 -4.73 16.24
CA TRP A 383 -54.92 -5.43 17.51
C TRP A 383 -53.61 -5.61 18.30
N ALA A 384 -52.54 -6.05 17.64
CA ALA A 384 -51.24 -6.23 18.28
C ALA A 384 -50.59 -4.91 18.75
N GLN A 385 -50.99 -3.76 18.19
CA GLN A 385 -50.57 -2.45 18.70
C GLN A 385 -51.33 -2.11 19.99
N GLU A 386 -52.64 -2.32 19.98
CA GLU A 386 -53.55 -1.96 21.08
C GLU A 386 -53.37 -2.88 22.29
N ALA A 387 -53.46 -4.20 22.09
CA ALA A 387 -53.37 -5.21 23.14
C ALA A 387 -52.00 -5.25 23.83
N LEU A 388 -50.92 -4.89 23.13
CA LEU A 388 -49.55 -4.88 23.67
C LEU A 388 -49.01 -3.46 23.94
N ALA A 389 -49.88 -2.44 23.92
CA ALA A 389 -49.55 -1.03 24.16
C ALA A 389 -48.33 -0.51 23.37
N LEU A 390 -48.21 -0.88 22.09
CA LEU A 390 -47.03 -0.57 21.29
C LEU A 390 -47.03 0.89 20.81
N PRO A 391 -45.89 1.60 20.87
CA PRO A 391 -45.81 3.00 20.45
C PRO A 391 -46.00 3.22 18.94
N ARG A 392 -45.95 2.16 18.13
CA ARG A 392 -46.22 2.17 16.68
C ARG A 392 -46.81 0.85 16.21
N LYS A 393 -47.70 0.92 15.22
CA LYS A 393 -48.29 -0.24 14.55
C LYS A 393 -47.21 -1.17 13.94
N PRO A 394 -47.20 -2.48 14.25
CA PRO A 394 -46.37 -3.45 13.54
C PRO A 394 -46.67 -3.46 12.04
N SER A 395 -45.65 -3.66 11.19
CA SER A 395 -45.91 -3.77 9.74
C SER A 395 -46.48 -5.14 9.37
N GLN A 396 -47.33 -5.20 8.34
CA GLN A 396 -47.88 -6.47 7.85
C GLN A 396 -46.77 -7.48 7.49
N GLY A 397 -45.64 -7.00 6.92
CA GLY A 397 -44.47 -7.84 6.64
C GLY A 397 -43.73 -8.35 7.90
N MET A 398 -43.82 -7.64 9.03
CA MET A 398 -43.34 -8.13 10.33
C MET A 398 -44.27 -9.20 10.89
N ILE A 399 -45.59 -8.97 10.86
CA ILE A 399 -46.61 -9.95 11.24
C ILE A 399 -46.50 -11.22 10.39
N SER A 400 -46.35 -11.11 9.06
CA SER A 400 -46.17 -12.22 8.13
C SER A 400 -44.93 -13.07 8.47
N LYS A 401 -43.80 -12.44 8.83
CA LYS A 401 -42.58 -13.14 9.27
C LYS A 401 -42.69 -13.74 10.67
N LEU A 402 -43.50 -13.15 11.54
CA LEU A 402 -43.80 -13.65 12.89
C LEU A 402 -44.66 -14.91 12.81
N LEU A 403 -45.75 -14.90 12.03
CA LEU A 403 -46.64 -16.05 11.85
C LEU A 403 -45.91 -17.24 11.19
N LYS A 404 -44.98 -16.98 10.26
CA LYS A 404 -44.10 -18.01 9.68
C LYS A 404 -43.14 -18.67 10.68
N ARG A 405 -43.01 -18.13 11.89
CA ARG A 405 -42.20 -18.66 12.99
C ARG A 405 -43.05 -19.17 14.16
N LYS A 406 -44.36 -19.38 13.96
CA LYS A 406 -45.25 -19.88 15.02
C LYS A 406 -44.72 -21.17 15.64
N ASN A 407 -44.40 -22.17 14.83
CA ASN A 407 -43.91 -23.46 15.29
C ASN A 407 -42.61 -23.33 16.09
N ASP A 408 -41.68 -22.43 15.72
CA ASP A 408 -40.49 -22.12 16.53
C ASP A 408 -40.90 -21.70 17.96
N LEU A 409 -41.89 -20.80 18.05
CA LEU A 409 -42.33 -20.14 19.29
C LEU A 409 -43.15 -21.09 20.19
N GLU A 410 -43.95 -21.98 19.62
CA GLU A 410 -44.70 -23.02 20.34
C GLU A 410 -43.77 -24.05 21.02
N THR A 411 -42.52 -24.20 20.54
CA THR A 411 -41.52 -25.13 21.09
C THR A 411 -40.55 -24.50 22.10
N MET A 412 -40.75 -23.23 22.49
CA MET A 412 -39.87 -22.52 23.42
C MET A 412 -40.21 -22.79 24.89
N THR A 413 -39.19 -22.79 25.75
CA THR A 413 -39.38 -22.86 27.21
C THR A 413 -39.93 -21.54 27.76
N THR A 414 -40.47 -21.56 28.99
CA THR A 414 -40.99 -20.37 29.67
C THR A 414 -39.97 -19.22 29.76
N GLU A 415 -38.68 -19.54 29.93
CA GLU A 415 -37.58 -18.56 29.96
C GLU A 415 -37.20 -18.07 28.56
N GLU A 416 -37.24 -18.94 27.56
CA GLU A 416 -37.06 -18.51 26.16
C GLU A 416 -38.20 -17.57 25.71
N LEU A 417 -39.42 -17.79 26.23
CA LEU A 417 -40.60 -16.97 25.96
C LEU A 417 -40.51 -15.57 26.57
N THR A 418 -40.00 -15.40 27.80
CA THR A 418 -39.81 -14.05 28.39
C THR A 418 -38.71 -13.25 27.67
N SER A 419 -37.75 -13.92 27.03
CA SER A 419 -36.65 -13.25 26.30
C SER A 419 -37.11 -12.47 25.05
N LYS A 420 -36.41 -11.37 24.72
CA LYS A 420 -36.59 -10.62 23.45
C LYS A 420 -35.83 -11.22 22.27
N SER A 421 -34.79 -12.01 22.54
CA SER A 421 -34.00 -12.76 21.56
C SER A 421 -33.44 -14.02 22.21
N ARG A 422 -33.42 -15.13 21.47
CA ARG A 422 -32.79 -16.39 21.91
C ARG A 422 -31.28 -16.16 22.06
N ARG A 423 -30.72 -16.36 23.26
CA ARG A 423 -29.27 -16.34 23.50
C ARG A 423 -28.79 -17.80 23.62
N THR A 424 -28.56 -18.44 22.48
CA THR A 424 -28.08 -19.84 22.43
C THR A 424 -26.63 -19.93 22.90
N VAL A 425 -26.47 -20.15 24.20
CA VAL A 425 -25.21 -20.59 24.81
C VAL A 425 -24.85 -21.96 24.26
N ARG A 426 -23.77 -22.05 23.48
CA ARG A 426 -23.38 -23.28 22.77
C ARG A 426 -22.72 -24.33 23.66
N PHE A 427 -22.22 -23.92 24.82
CA PHE A 427 -21.44 -24.74 25.74
C PHE A 427 -21.87 -24.47 27.19
N PRO A 428 -22.98 -25.06 27.67
CA PRO A 428 -23.54 -24.73 28.99
C PRO A 428 -22.55 -24.94 30.15
N ASN A 429 -21.69 -25.95 30.04
CA ASN A 429 -20.64 -26.21 31.03
C ASN A 429 -19.52 -25.16 31.01
N LEU A 430 -19.20 -24.58 29.84
CA LEU A 430 -18.24 -23.48 29.72
C LEU A 430 -18.85 -22.16 30.24
N ASP A 431 -20.12 -21.90 29.95
CA ASP A 431 -20.85 -20.72 30.47
C ASP A 431 -21.02 -20.80 32.00
N THR A 432 -21.31 -22.00 32.53
CA THR A 432 -21.34 -22.28 33.97
C THR A 432 -19.95 -22.21 34.61
N ALA A 433 -18.90 -22.64 33.89
CA ALA A 433 -17.52 -22.50 34.35
C ALA A 433 -17.08 -21.04 34.38
N LEU A 434 -17.40 -20.25 33.34
CA LEU A 434 -17.15 -18.81 33.29
C LEU A 434 -17.94 -18.07 34.37
N ALA A 435 -19.21 -18.40 34.59
CA ALA A 435 -20.00 -17.83 35.67
C ALA A 435 -19.41 -18.15 37.05
N ARG A 436 -18.94 -19.39 37.27
CA ARG A 436 -18.26 -19.78 38.52
C ARG A 436 -16.88 -19.13 38.67
N TRP A 437 -16.12 -19.00 37.59
CA TRP A 437 -14.80 -18.35 37.54
C TRP A 437 -14.92 -16.87 37.90
N VAL A 438 -15.80 -16.12 37.21
CA VAL A 438 -16.14 -14.73 37.52
C VAL A 438 -16.71 -14.54 38.93
N SER A 439 -17.41 -15.54 39.50
CA SER A 439 -17.93 -15.47 40.88
C SER A 439 -16.90 -15.84 41.97
N TYR A 440 -15.72 -16.34 41.61
CA TYR A 440 -14.69 -16.75 42.58
C TYR A 440 -13.41 -15.89 42.47
N TYR A 441 -13.14 -15.30 41.31
CA TYR A 441 -12.06 -14.36 41.08
C TYR A 441 -12.58 -13.15 40.27
N PRO A 442 -12.83 -12.00 40.93
CA PRO A 442 -13.16 -10.77 40.22
C PRO A 442 -11.87 -10.17 39.63
N LEU A 443 -11.79 -10.12 38.30
CA LEU A 443 -10.77 -9.39 37.55
C LEU A 443 -11.46 -8.37 36.63
N THR A 444 -10.79 -7.25 36.40
CA THR A 444 -11.27 -6.13 35.60
C THR A 444 -10.98 -6.32 34.10
N VAL A 445 -11.55 -5.45 33.26
CA VAL A 445 -11.31 -5.45 31.80
C VAL A 445 -9.84 -5.11 31.47
N GLU A 446 -9.17 -4.38 32.36
CA GLU A 446 -7.79 -3.92 32.21
C GLU A 446 -6.78 -5.05 32.50
N GLU A 447 -7.05 -5.84 33.55
CA GLU A 447 -6.33 -7.10 33.83
C GLU A 447 -6.58 -8.16 32.73
N LEU A 448 -7.71 -8.13 32.03
CA LEU A 448 -7.97 -9.06 30.92
C LEU A 448 -7.18 -8.73 29.63
N LEU A 449 -6.57 -7.55 29.56
CA LEU A 449 -5.57 -7.19 28.55
C LEU A 449 -4.14 -7.40 29.07
N ASN A 450 -3.92 -7.30 30.39
CA ASN A 450 -2.64 -7.47 31.06
C ASN A 450 -2.74 -8.46 32.26
N LEU A 451 -2.55 -9.76 32.01
CA LEU A 451 -2.17 -10.74 33.05
C LEU A 451 -0.67 -11.08 32.90
N PRO A 452 0.06 -11.33 34.00
CA PRO A 452 1.36 -10.67 34.17
C PRO A 452 2.57 -11.49 33.76
N GLU A 453 3.65 -10.76 33.49
CA GLU A 453 5.02 -11.28 33.51
C GLU A 453 5.43 -11.65 34.94
N GLU A 454 5.79 -12.92 35.19
CA GLU A 454 6.74 -13.31 36.24
C GLU A 454 7.43 -14.62 35.84
N LYS A 455 8.75 -14.81 35.99
CA LYS A 455 9.85 -13.89 36.34
C LYS A 455 11.13 -14.44 35.71
N ILE A 456 11.65 -13.77 34.68
CA ILE A 456 13.09 -13.67 34.47
C ILE A 456 13.37 -12.18 34.42
N ILE A 457 14.05 -11.68 35.44
CA ILE A 457 14.64 -10.34 35.40
C ILE A 457 15.74 -10.43 34.35
N MET A 458 15.60 -9.71 33.24
CA MET A 458 16.74 -9.49 32.35
C MET A 458 17.64 -8.46 33.01
N GLU A 459 18.53 -8.93 33.89
CA GLU A 459 19.80 -8.25 34.07
C GLU A 459 20.56 -8.36 32.72
N GLU A 460 21.14 -7.26 32.27
CA GLU A 460 21.93 -7.27 31.03
C GLU A 460 23.16 -8.17 31.23
N PRO A 461 23.54 -9.01 30.24
CA PRO A 461 24.61 -9.99 30.41
C PRO A 461 25.94 -9.28 30.68
N THR A 462 26.43 -9.44 31.90
CA THR A 462 27.59 -8.69 32.40
C THR A 462 28.91 -9.28 31.89
N ASP A 463 30.02 -8.60 32.15
CA ASP A 463 31.33 -9.07 31.73
C ASP A 463 31.79 -10.37 32.42
N GLU A 464 31.17 -10.76 33.54
CA GLU A 464 31.56 -11.96 34.31
C GLU A 464 30.97 -13.29 33.79
N ASP A 465 29.88 -13.27 33.01
CA ASP A 465 29.15 -14.46 32.49
C ASP A 465 29.97 -15.36 31.52
N PHE A 466 31.25 -15.06 31.33
CA PHE A 466 32.09 -15.56 30.23
C PHE A 466 33.18 -16.58 30.65
N CYS A 467 33.40 -16.81 31.95
CA CYS A 467 34.65 -17.44 32.44
C CYS A 467 34.51 -18.56 33.50
N ALA A 468 34.65 -19.84 33.08
CA ALA A 468 35.02 -20.96 33.98
C ALA A 468 35.70 -22.13 33.21
N PRO A 469 36.81 -22.74 33.71
CA PRO A 469 37.53 -23.82 33.01
C PRO A 469 37.18 -25.24 33.52
N ILE A 470 37.27 -26.25 32.65
CA ILE A 470 37.18 -27.69 32.99
C ILE A 470 38.24 -28.51 32.20
N GLU A 471 38.79 -29.56 32.82
CA GLU A 471 39.97 -30.29 32.37
C GLU A 471 39.69 -31.54 31.49
N SER A 472 40.68 -31.91 30.66
CA SER A 472 41.18 -33.27 30.31
C SER A 472 40.24 -34.50 30.52
N VAL A 473 40.06 -35.53 29.64
CA VAL A 473 40.97 -36.34 28.79
C VAL A 473 40.11 -37.52 28.23
N LYS A 474 40.32 -38.29 27.14
CA LYS A 474 40.99 -38.34 25.80
C LYS A 474 40.34 -39.55 25.04
N VAL A 475 40.80 -39.90 23.81
CA VAL A 475 40.57 -41.18 23.07
C VAL A 475 39.14 -41.39 22.51
N ALA A 476 38.90 -41.77 21.24
CA ALA A 476 39.71 -41.77 20.01
C ALA A 476 38.79 -41.71 18.76
N VAL A 477 39.36 -41.61 17.54
CA VAL A 477 38.67 -41.15 16.31
C VAL A 477 38.86 -42.12 15.13
N PRO A 478 37.81 -42.36 14.29
CA PRO A 478 37.96 -42.72 12.88
C PRO A 478 37.73 -41.50 11.97
N GLN A 479 38.55 -41.35 10.93
CA GLN A 479 38.45 -40.24 9.96
C GLN A 479 37.40 -40.49 8.87
N ILE A 480 36.82 -39.42 8.32
CA ILE A 480 36.17 -39.39 7.00
C ILE A 480 36.80 -38.24 6.19
N LYS A 481 37.12 -38.48 4.92
CA LYS A 481 37.73 -37.47 4.03
C LYS A 481 36.71 -36.44 3.54
N LEU A 482 37.14 -35.19 3.44
CA LEU A 482 36.46 -34.15 2.67
C LEU A 482 36.94 -34.18 1.21
N ASN A 483 36.05 -33.82 0.29
CA ASN A 483 36.39 -33.49 -1.10
C ASN A 483 36.58 -31.96 -1.25
N PRO A 484 37.20 -31.47 -2.34
CA PRO A 484 37.42 -30.04 -2.56
C PRO A 484 36.12 -29.22 -2.74
N LEU A 485 36.25 -27.91 -2.58
CA LEU A 485 35.20 -26.92 -2.85
C LEU A 485 35.26 -26.45 -4.32
N ASP A 486 34.10 -26.20 -4.93
CA ASP A 486 33.99 -25.65 -6.29
C ASP A 486 34.28 -24.12 -6.32
N GLU A 487 34.67 -23.60 -7.49
CA GLU A 487 35.32 -22.30 -7.67
C GLU A 487 34.47 -21.03 -7.38
N GLU A 488 33.19 -21.18 -6.99
CA GLU A 488 32.31 -20.05 -6.60
C GLU A 488 32.24 -19.79 -5.07
N GLY A 489 33.11 -20.39 -4.26
CA GLY A 489 33.36 -19.97 -2.88
C GLY A 489 32.19 -20.12 -1.87
N GLY A 490 31.14 -20.86 -2.22
CA GLY A 490 29.97 -21.08 -1.37
C GLY A 490 29.58 -22.55 -1.28
N LEU A 491 29.12 -22.99 -0.10
CA LEU A 491 28.84 -24.40 0.25
C LEU A 491 28.11 -25.18 -0.85
N GLY A 492 28.57 -26.41 -1.12
CA GLY A 492 27.99 -27.31 -2.11
C GLY A 492 26.60 -27.82 -1.71
N VAL A 493 25.75 -28.15 -2.68
CA VAL A 493 24.34 -28.54 -2.45
C VAL A 493 24.20 -29.75 -1.51
N GLU A 494 25.05 -30.78 -1.65
CA GLU A 494 25.04 -31.94 -0.74
C GLU A 494 25.64 -31.60 0.64
N GLU A 495 26.56 -30.64 0.71
CA GLU A 495 27.16 -30.21 1.98
C GLU A 495 26.17 -29.40 2.83
N ILE A 496 25.38 -28.53 2.20
CA ILE A 496 24.27 -27.81 2.86
C ILE A 496 23.23 -28.82 3.38
N LYS A 497 22.91 -29.87 2.61
CA LYS A 497 22.00 -30.95 3.05
C LYS A 497 22.55 -31.72 4.26
N GLU A 498 23.83 -32.06 4.29
CA GLU A 498 24.45 -32.71 5.47
C GLU A 498 24.50 -31.79 6.69
N ARG A 499 24.86 -30.50 6.52
CA ARG A 499 24.83 -29.51 7.60
C ARG A 499 23.41 -29.36 8.18
N LEU A 500 22.37 -29.34 7.34
CA LEU A 500 20.96 -29.36 7.77
C LEU A 500 20.55 -30.65 8.54
N LYS A 501 21.00 -31.83 8.08
CA LYS A 501 20.78 -33.11 8.81
C LYS A 501 21.42 -33.09 10.20
N TRP A 502 22.63 -32.54 10.33
CA TRP A 502 23.32 -32.41 11.62
C TRP A 502 22.62 -31.44 12.56
N ILE A 503 22.19 -30.26 12.08
CA ILE A 503 21.42 -29.31 12.89
C ILE A 503 20.10 -29.92 13.38
N ALA A 504 19.40 -30.69 12.53
CA ALA A 504 18.19 -31.40 12.94
C ALA A 504 18.45 -32.46 14.02
N LYS A 505 19.50 -33.28 13.88
CA LYS A 505 19.89 -34.28 14.91
C LYS A 505 20.24 -33.63 16.25
N LEU A 506 20.98 -32.50 16.21
CA LEU A 506 21.40 -31.79 17.42
C LEU A 506 20.23 -31.07 18.12
N LEU A 507 19.25 -30.54 17.36
CA LEU A 507 18.02 -29.99 17.95
C LEU A 507 17.19 -31.08 18.66
N ILE A 508 17.06 -32.27 18.06
CA ILE A 508 16.38 -33.41 18.68
C ILE A 508 17.11 -33.88 19.95
N TYR A 509 18.45 -33.93 19.91
CA TYR A 509 19.26 -34.30 21.08
C TYR A 509 19.19 -33.26 22.21
N ALA A 510 19.05 -31.98 21.89
CA ALA A 510 18.88 -30.92 22.88
C ALA A 510 17.51 -31.01 23.60
N ASP A 511 16.45 -31.31 22.84
CA ASP A 511 15.09 -31.57 23.34
C ASP A 511 15.09 -32.79 24.30
N ASP A 512 15.71 -33.91 23.87
CA ASP A 512 15.94 -35.14 24.66
C ASP A 512 16.87 -34.93 25.90
N LYS A 513 17.52 -33.77 26.01
CA LYS A 513 18.37 -33.40 27.16
C LYS A 513 17.80 -32.22 27.97
N GLY A 514 16.58 -31.77 27.67
CA GLY A 514 15.92 -30.69 28.41
C GLY A 514 16.62 -29.33 28.30
N ILE A 515 17.38 -29.09 27.23
CA ILE A 515 18.07 -27.81 27.02
C ILE A 515 17.03 -26.75 26.66
N PRO A 516 17.00 -25.57 27.31
CA PRO A 516 16.01 -24.52 27.05
C PRO A 516 15.96 -24.08 25.58
N ALA A 517 14.76 -23.70 25.13
CA ALA A 517 14.53 -23.35 23.72
C ALA A 517 15.30 -22.07 23.33
N GLU A 518 15.45 -21.14 24.27
CA GLU A 518 16.23 -19.91 24.18
C GLU A 518 17.70 -20.22 23.86
N SER A 519 18.32 -21.18 24.56
CA SER A 519 19.70 -21.62 24.34
C SER A 519 19.91 -22.26 22.96
N MET A 520 18.84 -22.73 22.31
CA MET A 520 18.86 -23.34 20.98
C MET A 520 18.43 -22.39 19.85
N SER A 521 18.14 -21.12 20.16
CA SER A 521 17.66 -20.09 19.23
C SER A 521 18.57 -19.91 18.00
N GLY A 522 19.87 -19.68 18.21
CA GLY A 522 20.85 -19.52 17.13
C GLY A 522 20.94 -20.74 16.19
N MET A 523 20.77 -21.95 16.73
CA MET A 523 20.71 -23.17 15.91
C MET A 523 19.42 -23.27 15.07
N ARG A 524 18.29 -22.75 15.56
CA ARG A 524 17.05 -22.66 14.77
C ARG A 524 17.15 -21.61 13.67
N ILE A 525 17.85 -20.50 13.91
CA ILE A 525 18.18 -19.48 12.89
C ILE A 525 19.07 -20.09 11.79
N LEU A 526 20.16 -20.76 12.15
CA LEU A 526 21.03 -21.46 11.20
C LEU A 526 20.26 -22.53 10.39
N GLN A 527 19.30 -23.24 10.99
CA GLN A 527 18.44 -24.20 10.26
C GLN A 527 17.56 -23.53 9.19
N ARG A 528 17.13 -22.28 9.40
CA ARG A 528 16.39 -21.50 8.40
C ARG A 528 17.32 -21.06 7.28
N ASP A 529 18.42 -20.39 7.64
CA ASP A 529 19.30 -19.76 6.66
C ASP A 529 19.98 -20.78 5.73
N PHE A 530 20.37 -21.97 6.22
CA PHE A 530 20.85 -23.05 5.34
C PHE A 530 19.77 -23.66 4.43
N ARG A 531 18.49 -23.66 4.84
CA ARG A 531 17.38 -24.04 3.92
C ARG A 531 17.23 -23.02 2.81
N ASP A 532 17.32 -21.73 3.11
CA ASP A 532 17.16 -20.69 2.11
C ASP A 532 18.36 -20.59 1.15
N GLN A 533 19.58 -20.86 1.62
CA GLN A 533 20.74 -21.07 0.75
C GLN A 533 20.58 -22.29 -0.17
N LEU A 534 20.08 -23.42 0.34
CA LEU A 534 19.78 -24.61 -0.47
C LEU A 534 18.74 -24.30 -1.56
N ASN A 535 17.65 -23.63 -1.18
CA ASN A 535 16.59 -23.17 -2.08
C ASN A 535 17.13 -22.22 -3.17
N LYS A 536 18.08 -21.33 -2.82
CA LYS A 536 18.70 -20.37 -3.74
C LYS A 536 19.62 -21.06 -4.75
N LYS A 537 20.54 -21.93 -4.31
CA LYS A 537 21.45 -22.68 -5.22
C LYS A 537 20.70 -23.67 -6.13
N GLN A 538 19.63 -24.32 -5.64
CA GLN A 538 18.79 -25.20 -6.47
C GLN A 538 18.10 -24.46 -7.63
N ARG A 539 17.79 -23.16 -7.48
CA ARG A 539 17.24 -22.31 -8.55
C ARG A 539 18.31 -21.82 -9.54
N GLN A 540 19.56 -21.68 -9.11
CA GLN A 540 20.66 -21.27 -10.01
C GLN A 540 21.06 -22.39 -10.97
N ALA A 541 21.10 -23.64 -10.49
CA ALA A 541 21.42 -24.82 -11.31
C ALA A 541 20.45 -25.04 -12.48
N THR A 542 19.22 -24.51 -12.42
CA THR A 542 18.23 -24.62 -13.50
C THR A 542 18.51 -23.68 -14.68
N THR A 543 19.28 -22.60 -14.46
CA THR A 543 19.47 -21.52 -15.44
C THR A 543 20.70 -21.71 -16.34
N ALA A 544 21.71 -22.46 -15.89
CA ALA A 544 22.98 -22.65 -16.60
C ALA A 544 22.93 -23.63 -17.79
N GLY A 545 21.79 -24.29 -18.05
CA GLY A 545 21.71 -25.47 -18.89
C GLY A 545 21.61 -25.27 -20.41
N ILE A 546 21.61 -24.04 -20.94
CA ILE A 546 21.31 -23.78 -22.36
C ILE A 546 22.38 -22.88 -23.01
N SER A 547 23.32 -23.47 -23.76
CA SER A 547 24.26 -22.75 -24.63
C SER A 547 24.80 -23.63 -25.77
N ILE A 548 24.40 -23.35 -27.02
CA ILE A 548 24.95 -24.00 -28.22
C ILE A 548 25.19 -22.99 -29.36
N ARG A 549 26.44 -22.54 -29.45
CA ARG A 549 27.30 -22.40 -30.65
C ARG A 549 26.76 -21.83 -32.00
N ASN A 550 27.49 -20.79 -32.43
CA ASN A 550 28.15 -20.60 -33.75
C ASN A 550 27.49 -19.82 -34.92
N CYS A 551 27.99 -18.58 -35.05
CA CYS A 551 28.65 -18.01 -36.25
C CYS A 551 27.88 -17.32 -37.41
N SER A 552 28.39 -16.11 -37.69
CA SER A 552 28.26 -15.26 -38.90
C SER A 552 26.99 -14.36 -38.98
N ARG A 553 27.01 -13.17 -39.61
CA ARG A 553 28.04 -12.61 -40.52
C ARG A 553 28.22 -11.07 -40.47
N LEU A 554 28.72 -10.55 -39.35
CA LEU A 554 29.80 -9.54 -39.30
C LEU A 554 29.73 -8.24 -40.15
N LYS A 555 28.55 -7.72 -40.53
CA LYS A 555 28.42 -6.39 -41.18
C LYS A 555 27.53 -5.34 -40.49
N LEU A 556 26.74 -5.70 -39.48
CA LEU A 556 26.00 -4.72 -38.66
C LEU A 556 26.83 -4.11 -37.50
N LYS A 557 27.95 -4.74 -37.12
CA LYS A 557 28.65 -4.40 -35.87
C LYS A 557 29.26 -2.99 -35.80
N GLU A 558 29.62 -2.38 -36.93
CA GLU A 558 30.25 -1.03 -36.91
C GLU A 558 29.28 0.12 -36.67
N GLN A 559 27.98 -0.03 -36.99
CA GLN A 559 26.97 0.94 -36.60
C GLN A 559 26.56 0.74 -35.13
N LEU A 560 26.30 -0.51 -34.71
CA LEU A 560 26.01 -0.84 -33.31
C LEU A 560 27.11 -0.37 -32.35
N CYS A 561 28.39 -0.63 -32.65
CA CYS A 561 29.49 -0.28 -31.76
C CYS A 561 29.67 1.25 -31.54
N LYS A 562 29.12 2.10 -32.42
CA LYS A 562 29.09 3.56 -32.19
C LYS A 562 27.96 3.99 -31.26
N THR A 563 26.81 3.30 -31.29
CA THR A 563 25.70 3.53 -30.36
C THR A 563 26.00 2.92 -28.99
N GLU A 564 26.51 1.68 -28.95
CA GLU A 564 26.92 0.98 -27.73
C GLU A 564 27.94 1.80 -26.92
N ARG A 565 28.97 2.39 -27.58
CA ARG A 565 29.95 3.26 -26.89
C ARG A 565 29.38 4.54 -26.29
N LYS A 566 28.19 4.99 -26.71
CA LYS A 566 27.49 6.13 -26.12
C LYS A 566 26.53 5.72 -24.99
N ILE A 567 26.19 4.43 -24.92
CA ILE A 567 25.38 3.82 -23.85
C ILE A 567 26.28 3.32 -22.71
N SER A 568 27.42 2.68 -23.03
CA SER A 568 28.42 2.22 -22.04
C SER A 568 29.19 3.35 -21.35
N SER A 569 28.92 4.62 -21.67
CA SER A 569 29.39 5.80 -20.94
C SER A 569 28.33 6.37 -19.97
N MET A 570 27.14 5.78 -19.91
CA MET A 570 26.11 6.11 -18.92
C MET A 570 26.26 5.19 -17.70
N SER A 571 26.00 5.72 -16.51
CA SER A 571 26.20 5.02 -15.25
C SER A 571 24.93 4.30 -14.79
N MET A 572 25.05 3.31 -13.90
CA MET A 572 23.87 2.65 -13.33
C MET A 572 23.02 3.57 -12.44
N ASN A 573 23.52 4.76 -12.06
CA ASN A 573 22.72 5.79 -11.39
C ASN A 573 21.67 6.43 -12.32
N ASP A 574 21.82 6.31 -13.65
CA ASP A 574 20.91 6.92 -14.63
C ASP A 574 19.59 6.15 -14.81
N LEU A 575 19.37 5.05 -14.07
CA LEU A 575 18.18 4.17 -14.13
C LEU A 575 17.15 4.45 -13.03
N LYS A 576 17.27 5.57 -12.31
CA LYS A 576 16.84 5.67 -10.90
C LYS A 576 15.34 5.50 -10.61
N TYR A 577 14.44 5.87 -11.53
CA TYR A 577 12.97 5.86 -11.32
C TYR A 577 12.19 5.46 -12.59
N MET A 578 12.19 4.18 -12.96
CA MET A 578 11.46 3.67 -14.14
C MET A 578 10.39 2.63 -13.76
N ASP A 579 9.25 2.63 -14.46
CA ASP A 579 8.36 1.47 -14.50
C ASP A 579 9.06 0.31 -15.25
N ALA A 580 8.83 -0.92 -14.83
CA ALA A 580 9.75 -2.05 -14.98
C ALA A 580 9.82 -2.68 -16.40
N TYR A 581 9.50 -1.92 -17.44
CA TYR A 581 9.34 -2.45 -18.80
C TYR A 581 10.13 -1.76 -19.92
N ASP A 582 10.56 -0.52 -19.73
CA ASP A 582 11.08 0.30 -20.84
C ASP A 582 12.58 0.04 -21.12
N TYR A 583 12.89 -1.19 -21.55
CA TYR A 583 14.24 -1.63 -21.93
C TYR A 583 14.65 -1.23 -23.36
N ASP A 584 13.72 -0.71 -24.18
CA ASP A 584 13.95 -0.44 -25.60
C ASP A 584 13.37 0.91 -26.01
N ILE A 585 14.01 1.97 -25.51
CA ILE A 585 13.68 3.38 -25.81
C ILE A 585 13.66 3.67 -27.32
N VAL A 586 14.37 2.89 -28.14
CA VAL A 586 14.38 3.05 -29.60
C VAL A 586 13.08 2.56 -30.21
N LYS A 587 12.57 1.40 -29.79
CA LYS A 587 11.21 0.96 -30.16
C LYS A 587 10.14 1.89 -29.60
N ARG A 588 10.26 2.31 -28.34
CA ARG A 588 9.29 3.23 -27.71
C ARG A 588 9.19 4.55 -28.48
N LYS A 589 10.32 5.12 -28.91
CA LYS A 589 10.34 6.33 -29.74
C LYS A 589 9.71 6.12 -31.13
N ALA A 590 10.05 5.01 -31.81
CA ALA A 590 9.46 4.70 -33.11
C ALA A 590 7.95 4.42 -33.05
N ASP A 591 7.47 3.85 -31.94
CA ASP A 591 6.05 3.63 -31.64
C ASP A 591 5.31 4.97 -31.42
N PHE A 592 5.90 5.87 -30.61
CA PHE A 592 5.43 7.24 -30.41
C PHE A 592 5.36 8.02 -31.73
N GLU A 593 6.44 8.05 -32.53
CA GLU A 593 6.50 8.76 -33.82
C GLU A 593 5.38 8.30 -34.77
N ARG A 594 5.14 6.98 -34.83
CA ARG A 594 4.04 6.38 -35.59
C ARG A 594 2.67 6.84 -35.10
N LYS A 595 2.44 6.86 -33.78
CA LYS A 595 1.15 7.28 -33.19
C LYS A 595 0.89 8.78 -33.37
N VAL A 596 1.92 9.62 -33.24
CA VAL A 596 1.84 11.05 -33.58
C VAL A 596 1.48 11.26 -35.05
N ALA A 597 2.05 10.46 -35.98
CA ALA A 597 1.66 10.51 -37.38
C ALA A 597 0.20 10.11 -37.62
N ALA A 598 -0.31 9.08 -36.93
CA ALA A 598 -1.72 8.70 -36.99
C ALA A 598 -2.65 9.80 -36.44
N VAL A 599 -2.31 10.42 -35.29
CA VAL A 599 -3.07 11.54 -34.71
C VAL A 599 -3.06 12.77 -35.63
N ARG A 600 -1.94 13.08 -36.29
CA ARG A 600 -1.87 14.13 -37.33
C ARG A 600 -2.75 13.80 -38.55
N GLY A 601 -2.85 12.53 -38.93
CA GLY A 601 -3.79 12.04 -39.94
C GLY A 601 -5.25 12.30 -39.55
N LEU A 602 -5.67 11.87 -38.36
CA LEU A 602 -7.01 12.09 -37.83
C LEU A 602 -7.35 13.58 -37.67
N MET A 603 -6.40 14.39 -37.18
CA MET A 603 -6.52 15.85 -37.06
C MET A 603 -6.86 16.50 -38.42
N HIS A 604 -6.13 16.13 -39.47
CA HIS A 604 -6.40 16.61 -40.84
C HIS A 604 -7.71 16.06 -41.41
N GLU A 605 -8.02 14.78 -41.19
CA GLU A 605 -9.26 14.13 -41.66
C GLU A 605 -10.52 14.80 -41.07
N LEU A 606 -10.47 15.17 -39.79
CA LEU A 606 -11.57 15.81 -39.06
C LEU A 606 -11.57 17.35 -39.19
N GLY A 607 -10.56 17.94 -39.83
CA GLY A 607 -10.51 19.38 -40.13
C GLY A 607 -10.09 20.28 -38.96
N HIS A 608 -9.37 19.73 -37.97
CA HIS A 608 -8.83 20.46 -36.83
C HIS A 608 -7.41 20.99 -37.10
N ASP A 609 -7.02 22.07 -36.41
CA ASP A 609 -5.67 22.63 -36.51
C ASP A 609 -4.73 22.09 -35.41
N ALA A 610 -5.29 21.57 -34.31
CA ALA A 610 -4.58 20.84 -33.26
C ALA A 610 -5.49 19.84 -32.51
N VAL A 611 -4.89 18.87 -31.82
CA VAL A 611 -5.55 17.85 -30.99
C VAL A 611 -4.95 17.84 -29.57
N VAL A 612 -5.78 17.68 -28.55
CA VAL A 612 -5.40 17.47 -27.15
C VAL A 612 -5.91 16.11 -26.65
N LEU A 613 -5.02 15.29 -26.12
CA LEU A 613 -5.30 14.01 -25.48
C LEU A 613 -5.06 14.10 -23.97
N GLY A 614 -6.13 14.30 -23.20
CA GLY A 614 -6.10 14.44 -21.74
C GLY A 614 -6.61 13.22 -20.96
N LEU A 615 -7.30 12.28 -21.61
CA LEU A 615 -7.72 11.03 -20.97
C LEU A 615 -6.52 10.10 -20.77
N SER A 616 -6.36 9.55 -19.58
CA SER A 616 -5.18 8.78 -19.16
C SER A 616 -4.88 7.59 -20.08
N ALA A 617 -5.91 6.93 -20.62
CA ALA A 617 -5.77 5.84 -21.58
C ALA A 617 -5.24 6.30 -22.95
N ASN A 618 -5.58 7.50 -23.40
CA ASN A 618 -5.11 8.08 -24.66
C ASN A 618 -3.70 8.68 -24.51
N PHE A 619 -3.43 9.32 -23.36
CA PHE A 619 -2.10 9.80 -22.97
C PHE A 619 -1.08 8.66 -22.93
N ALA A 620 -1.38 7.57 -22.20
CA ALA A 620 -0.49 6.41 -22.09
C ALA A 620 -0.30 5.69 -23.43
N TRP A 621 -1.31 5.71 -24.31
CA TRP A 621 -1.20 5.17 -25.66
C TRP A 621 -0.25 5.99 -26.52
N ILE A 622 -0.48 7.29 -26.72
CA ILE A 622 0.35 8.09 -27.64
C ILE A 622 1.81 8.13 -27.17
N THR A 623 2.05 8.27 -25.86
CA THR A 623 3.39 8.28 -25.22
C THR A 623 4.04 6.91 -25.09
N SER A 624 3.38 5.86 -25.56
CA SER A 624 3.87 4.47 -25.56
C SER A 624 4.23 3.94 -24.16
N GLY A 625 3.51 4.41 -23.14
CA GLY A 625 3.56 3.88 -21.77
C GLY A 625 3.42 4.89 -20.62
N ALA A 626 3.52 6.20 -20.87
CA ALA A 626 3.65 7.22 -19.83
C ALA A 626 2.37 7.44 -19.00
N ARG A 627 2.52 7.81 -17.72
CA ARG A 627 1.42 7.94 -16.75
C ARG A 627 1.10 9.41 -16.45
N SER A 628 -0.09 9.85 -16.83
CA SER A 628 -0.57 11.22 -16.57
C SER A 628 -1.38 11.39 -15.28
N PHE A 629 -1.69 10.34 -14.53
CA PHE A 629 -2.53 10.45 -13.33
C PHE A 629 -1.72 10.55 -12.03
N VAL A 630 -2.24 11.32 -11.08
CA VAL A 630 -1.91 11.22 -9.64
C VAL A 630 -3.08 10.57 -8.90
N PHE A 631 -4.31 11.00 -9.21
CA PHE A 631 -5.54 10.44 -8.65
C PHE A 631 -6.14 9.38 -9.57
N MET A 632 -6.05 8.10 -9.18
CA MET A 632 -6.49 6.95 -10.01
C MET A 632 -8.02 6.84 -10.22
N ALA A 633 -8.83 7.69 -9.60
CA ALA A 633 -10.30 7.61 -9.68
C ALA A 633 -10.93 8.54 -10.74
N THR A 634 -10.12 9.27 -11.51
CA THR A 634 -10.56 10.11 -12.64
C THR A 634 -10.05 9.57 -13.97
N GLU A 635 -10.84 9.70 -15.05
CA GLU A 635 -10.39 9.28 -16.38
C GLU A 635 -9.31 10.21 -16.96
N GLY A 636 -9.36 11.50 -16.63
CA GLY A 636 -8.35 12.50 -17.03
C GLY A 636 -7.12 12.52 -16.10
N GLY A 637 -5.97 12.87 -16.68
CA GLY A 637 -4.71 13.08 -15.95
C GLY A 637 -4.42 14.55 -15.61
N VAL A 638 -3.33 14.79 -14.89
CA VAL A 638 -2.79 16.12 -14.55
C VAL A 638 -1.90 16.72 -15.65
N GLY A 639 -1.66 15.96 -16.74
CA GLY A 639 -1.03 16.41 -17.96
C GLY A 639 -1.77 15.87 -19.20
N SER A 640 -1.75 16.62 -20.29
CA SER A 640 -2.35 16.27 -21.59
C SER A 640 -1.31 16.32 -22.70
N ILE A 641 -1.41 15.47 -23.73
CA ILE A 641 -0.56 15.58 -24.93
C ILE A 641 -1.26 16.44 -25.98
N TYR A 642 -0.62 17.54 -26.37
CA TYR A 642 -0.98 18.37 -27.51
C TYR A 642 -0.22 17.91 -28.76
N VAL A 643 -0.91 17.87 -29.90
CA VAL A 643 -0.34 17.60 -31.23
C VAL A 643 -0.85 18.64 -32.22
N ASP A 644 0.04 19.25 -33.00
CA ASP A 644 -0.30 19.97 -34.24
C ASP A 644 0.54 19.48 -35.42
N ALA A 645 0.41 20.13 -36.57
CA ALA A 645 1.10 19.79 -37.81
C ALA A 645 2.65 19.72 -37.71
N THR A 646 3.26 20.37 -36.73
CA THR A 646 4.72 20.47 -36.57
C THR A 646 5.21 20.11 -35.15
N ARG A 647 4.44 20.40 -34.10
CA ARG A 647 4.83 20.23 -32.69
C ARG A 647 4.10 19.07 -32.01
N VAL A 648 4.70 18.57 -30.93
CA VAL A 648 4.04 17.77 -29.86
C VAL A 648 4.48 18.37 -28.52
N ALA A 649 3.56 18.47 -27.57
CA ALA A 649 3.85 19.04 -26.25
C ALA A 649 3.08 18.35 -25.11
N VAL A 650 3.65 18.33 -23.91
CA VAL A 650 2.91 18.09 -22.66
C VAL A 650 2.36 19.44 -22.18
N LEU A 651 1.03 19.54 -22.07
CA LEU A 651 0.34 20.65 -21.42
C LEU A 651 0.04 20.26 -19.97
N THR A 652 0.52 21.02 -18.99
CA THR A 652 0.37 20.71 -17.57
C THR A 652 0.55 21.96 -16.67
N ASN A 653 0.70 21.77 -15.36
CA ASN A 653 1.06 22.83 -14.42
C ASN A 653 2.48 22.63 -13.87
N GLY A 654 3.06 23.69 -13.29
CA GLY A 654 4.43 23.71 -12.79
C GLY A 654 4.75 22.80 -11.60
N ILE A 655 3.76 22.15 -10.97
CA ILE A 655 3.98 21.11 -9.95
C ILE A 655 4.35 19.79 -10.64
N GLU A 656 3.66 19.47 -11.73
CA GLU A 656 3.72 18.16 -12.39
C GLU A 656 4.72 18.11 -13.55
N GLY A 657 5.03 19.25 -14.18
CA GLY A 657 5.89 19.28 -15.37
C GLY A 657 7.28 18.69 -15.18
N HIS A 658 7.89 18.85 -14.00
CA HIS A 658 9.19 18.24 -13.69
C HIS A 658 9.12 16.70 -13.63
N ARG A 659 8.13 16.15 -12.94
CA ARG A 659 7.89 14.71 -12.82
C ARG A 659 7.55 14.10 -14.19
N LEU A 660 6.60 14.71 -14.90
CA LEU A 660 6.20 14.27 -16.24
C LEU A 660 7.38 14.23 -17.21
N LEU A 661 8.24 15.26 -17.23
CA LEU A 661 9.39 15.28 -18.12
C LEU A 661 10.45 14.24 -17.75
N ASN A 662 10.81 14.14 -16.46
CA ASN A 662 11.99 13.38 -16.02
C ASN A 662 11.72 11.89 -15.74
N GLU A 663 10.50 11.52 -15.37
CA GLU A 663 10.12 10.12 -15.10
C GLU A 663 9.33 9.51 -16.28
N GLU A 664 8.39 10.26 -16.85
CA GLU A 664 7.35 9.71 -17.73
C GLU A 664 7.69 9.87 -19.24
N MET A 665 8.34 10.98 -19.64
CA MET A 665 8.73 11.26 -21.03
C MET A 665 10.12 10.72 -21.42
N ARG A 666 10.71 9.84 -20.61
CA ARG A 666 12.02 9.21 -20.90
C ARG A 666 12.05 8.56 -22.29
N GLY A 667 13.11 8.81 -23.06
CA GLY A 667 13.26 8.37 -24.45
C GLY A 667 12.50 9.21 -25.50
N LEU A 668 11.69 10.20 -25.06
CA LEU A 668 10.89 11.10 -25.90
C LEU A 668 11.29 12.58 -25.72
N GLU A 669 12.37 12.86 -24.99
CA GLU A 669 12.79 14.20 -24.54
C GLU A 669 13.17 15.14 -25.69
N GLY A 670 13.52 14.59 -26.86
CA GLY A 670 13.78 15.35 -28.09
C GLY A 670 12.55 15.62 -28.96
N GLU A 671 11.41 14.96 -28.69
CA GLU A 671 10.22 14.99 -29.55
C GLU A 671 9.03 15.72 -28.92
N ILE A 672 9.05 15.93 -27.60
CA ILE A 672 7.96 16.51 -26.83
C ILE A 672 8.48 17.72 -26.06
N THR A 673 7.88 18.89 -26.26
CA THR A 673 8.18 20.08 -25.44
C THR A 673 7.30 20.13 -24.19
N LEU A 674 7.82 20.69 -23.08
CA LEU A 674 7.02 20.98 -21.90
C LEU A 674 6.39 22.38 -22.02
N VAL A 675 5.07 22.47 -21.87
CA VAL A 675 4.31 23.73 -21.77
C VAL A 675 3.55 23.67 -20.45
N GLN A 676 3.88 24.59 -19.55
CA GLN A 676 3.35 24.59 -18.18
C GLN A 676 3.01 26.00 -17.71
N ASP A 677 1.88 26.11 -17.01
CA ASP A 677 1.49 27.31 -16.26
C ASP A 677 1.78 27.15 -14.76
N PRO A 678 1.94 28.26 -14.00
CA PRO A 678 1.81 28.22 -12.54
C PRO A 678 0.44 27.66 -12.14
N TRP A 679 0.37 26.81 -11.11
CA TRP A 679 -0.86 26.11 -10.74
C TRP A 679 -2.04 27.05 -10.44
N TYR A 680 -1.77 28.26 -9.94
CA TYR A 680 -2.78 29.29 -9.64
C TYR A 680 -3.34 30.00 -10.88
N ALA A 681 -2.75 29.82 -12.07
CA ALA A 681 -3.27 30.42 -13.31
C ALA A 681 -4.58 29.76 -13.80
N GLN A 682 -4.83 28.51 -13.39
CA GLN A 682 -6.10 27.76 -13.60
C GLN A 682 -6.60 27.69 -15.06
N ARG A 683 -5.74 27.93 -16.06
CA ARG A 683 -6.08 27.77 -17.48
C ARG A 683 -6.29 26.30 -17.83
N SER A 684 -7.23 26.02 -18.72
CA SER A 684 -7.43 24.65 -19.19
C SER A 684 -6.37 24.25 -20.23
N ALA A 685 -6.19 22.94 -20.43
CA ALA A 685 -5.39 22.42 -21.54
C ALA A 685 -5.93 22.87 -22.92
N VAL A 686 -7.22 23.24 -23.00
CA VAL A 686 -7.83 23.77 -24.23
C VAL A 686 -7.37 25.20 -24.51
N ASP A 687 -7.28 26.03 -23.47
CA ASP A 687 -6.83 27.43 -23.59
C ASP A 687 -5.35 27.50 -23.97
N MET A 688 -4.52 26.71 -23.28
CA MET A 688 -3.09 26.53 -23.62
C MET A 688 -2.92 26.02 -25.07
N ALA A 689 -3.72 25.05 -25.50
CA ALA A 689 -3.68 24.52 -26.86
C ALA A 689 -4.10 25.56 -27.91
N LYS A 690 -5.15 26.36 -27.65
CA LYS A 690 -5.59 27.43 -28.56
C LYS A 690 -4.54 28.51 -28.73
N GLU A 691 -3.88 28.94 -27.65
CA GLU A 691 -2.76 29.88 -27.72
C GLU A 691 -1.59 29.29 -28.52
N LEU A 692 -1.22 28.04 -28.22
CA LEU A 692 -0.10 27.37 -28.87
C LEU A 692 -0.33 27.17 -30.38
N ALA A 693 -1.54 26.73 -30.77
CA ALA A 693 -1.97 26.54 -32.15
C ALA A 693 -2.27 27.85 -32.90
N LYS A 694 -2.61 28.93 -32.17
CA LYS A 694 -3.16 30.19 -32.70
C LYS A 694 -4.43 29.98 -33.53
N SER A 695 -5.28 29.03 -33.10
CA SER A 695 -6.56 28.70 -33.73
C SER A 695 -7.57 28.22 -32.70
N ASP A 696 -8.85 28.50 -32.95
CA ASP A 696 -9.98 27.95 -32.19
C ASP A 696 -10.30 26.49 -32.55
N LYS A 697 -9.80 25.95 -33.68
CA LYS A 697 -10.08 24.58 -34.15
C LYS A 697 -9.26 23.50 -33.41
N VAL A 698 -9.32 23.52 -32.09
CA VAL A 698 -8.68 22.51 -31.23
C VAL A 698 -9.70 21.44 -30.85
N ALA A 699 -9.43 20.18 -31.19
CA ALA A 699 -10.20 19.05 -30.70
C ALA A 699 -9.61 18.49 -29.39
N VAL A 700 -10.48 17.96 -28.53
CA VAL A 700 -10.11 17.46 -27.19
C VAL A 700 -10.78 16.10 -27.00
N ASP A 701 -10.01 15.06 -26.67
CA ASP A 701 -10.51 13.69 -26.57
C ASP A 701 -11.61 13.45 -25.52
N ALA A 702 -11.66 14.28 -24.47
CA ALA A 702 -12.71 14.27 -23.46
C ALA A 702 -14.02 14.97 -23.89
N ALA A 703 -14.01 15.73 -24.99
CA ALA A 703 -15.14 16.56 -25.43
C ALA A 703 -15.63 16.25 -26.85
N ASP A 704 -14.74 15.86 -27.76
CA ASP A 704 -15.08 15.47 -29.13
C ASP A 704 -15.28 13.95 -29.23
N SER A 705 -16.55 13.54 -29.35
CA SER A 705 -16.94 12.14 -29.45
C SER A 705 -16.53 11.46 -30.77
N THR A 706 -16.26 12.24 -31.83
CA THR A 706 -15.80 11.73 -33.13
C THR A 706 -14.31 11.40 -33.05
N LEU A 707 -13.50 12.34 -32.55
CA LEU A 707 -12.09 12.11 -32.23
C LEU A 707 -11.94 10.94 -31.27
N ALA A 708 -12.70 10.91 -30.16
CA ALA A 708 -12.63 9.83 -29.17
C ALA A 708 -12.95 8.46 -29.78
N ALA A 709 -13.93 8.36 -30.68
CA ALA A 709 -14.27 7.13 -31.37
C ALA A 709 -13.16 6.63 -32.31
N ARG A 710 -12.48 7.55 -33.03
CA ARG A 710 -11.37 7.23 -33.95
C ARG A 710 -10.06 6.90 -33.21
N ILE A 711 -9.72 7.65 -32.16
CA ILE A 711 -8.58 7.33 -31.28
C ILE A 711 -8.78 5.95 -30.63
N ALA A 712 -10.01 5.54 -30.33
CA ALA A 712 -10.30 4.18 -29.85
C ALA A 712 -10.15 3.09 -30.93
N GLU A 713 -10.24 3.40 -32.23
CA GLU A 713 -9.96 2.45 -33.33
C GLU A 713 -8.45 2.24 -33.50
N GLU A 714 -7.67 3.32 -33.52
CA GLU A 714 -6.20 3.29 -33.53
C GLU A 714 -5.66 2.54 -32.29
N ARG A 715 -6.14 2.92 -31.10
CA ARG A 715 -5.74 2.34 -29.79
C ARG A 715 -6.23 0.90 -29.57
N SER A 716 -7.10 0.38 -30.44
CA SER A 716 -7.45 -1.06 -30.48
C SER A 716 -6.47 -1.88 -31.32
N THR A 717 -5.64 -1.24 -32.16
CA THR A 717 -4.80 -1.90 -33.17
C THR A 717 -3.32 -1.75 -32.83
N LEU A 718 -2.83 -2.75 -32.09
CA LEU A 718 -1.54 -2.76 -31.43
C LEU A 718 -0.36 -2.79 -32.41
N THR A 719 0.71 -2.09 -32.07
CA THR A 719 2.02 -2.23 -32.72
C THR A 719 2.78 -3.44 -32.18
N THR A 720 3.91 -3.78 -32.82
CA THR A 720 4.79 -4.85 -32.35
C THR A 720 5.36 -4.57 -30.97
N TYR A 721 5.67 -3.31 -30.66
CA TYR A 721 6.10 -2.88 -29.33
C TYR A 721 4.98 -3.12 -28.30
N GLU A 722 3.77 -2.64 -28.57
CA GLU A 722 2.62 -2.81 -27.67
C GLU A 722 2.26 -4.30 -27.45
N MET A 723 2.32 -5.13 -28.49
CA MET A 723 2.11 -6.59 -28.35
C MET A 723 3.15 -7.25 -27.45
N ASP A 724 4.43 -6.87 -27.55
CA ASP A 724 5.48 -7.41 -26.69
C ASP A 724 5.33 -6.94 -25.23
N VAL A 725 4.92 -5.68 -25.01
CA VAL A 725 4.51 -5.19 -23.67
C VAL A 725 3.35 -6.02 -23.12
N PHE A 726 2.33 -6.26 -23.93
CA PHE A 726 1.15 -7.02 -23.52
C PHE A 726 1.49 -8.46 -23.14
N ARG A 727 2.35 -9.14 -23.93
CA ARG A 727 2.81 -10.52 -23.65
C ARG A 727 3.38 -10.66 -22.25
N ALA A 728 4.29 -9.77 -21.85
CA ALA A 728 4.91 -9.83 -20.54
C ALA A 728 3.94 -9.51 -19.39
N LEU A 729 3.14 -8.44 -19.54
CA LEU A 729 2.09 -8.09 -18.57
C LEU A 729 1.08 -9.24 -18.39
N GLY A 730 0.64 -9.84 -19.49
CA GLY A 730 -0.24 -11.00 -19.51
C GLY A 730 0.38 -12.19 -18.77
N LYS A 731 1.61 -12.57 -19.16
CA LYS A 731 2.35 -13.68 -18.54
C LYS A 731 2.47 -13.49 -17.03
N GLU A 732 2.90 -12.33 -16.57
CA GLU A 732 3.07 -12.05 -15.14
C GLU A 732 1.74 -12.04 -14.38
N CYS A 733 0.67 -11.52 -14.96
CA CYS A 733 -0.68 -11.64 -14.41
C CYS A 733 -1.12 -13.10 -14.27
N GLY A 734 -0.86 -13.93 -15.30
CA GLY A 734 -1.12 -15.37 -15.31
C GLY A 734 -0.29 -16.16 -14.30
N GLU A 735 0.98 -15.81 -14.12
CA GLU A 735 1.86 -16.36 -13.10
C GLU A 735 1.38 -15.99 -11.69
N LEU A 736 1.20 -14.70 -11.39
CA LEU A 736 0.90 -14.24 -10.02
C LEU A 736 -0.48 -14.67 -9.52
N ILE A 737 -1.50 -14.71 -10.40
CA ILE A 737 -2.81 -15.26 -10.00
C ILE A 737 -2.73 -16.78 -9.78
N GLY A 738 -1.88 -17.48 -10.55
CA GLY A 738 -1.60 -18.89 -10.38
C GLY A 738 -0.79 -19.21 -9.12
N GLU A 739 0.05 -18.30 -8.64
CA GLU A 739 0.72 -18.39 -7.34
C GLU A 739 -0.31 -18.28 -6.20
N VAL A 740 -1.09 -17.20 -6.15
CA VAL A 740 -2.03 -16.93 -5.04
C VAL A 740 -3.18 -17.94 -5.03
N ALA A 741 -3.68 -18.37 -6.18
CA ALA A 741 -4.70 -19.41 -6.24
C ALA A 741 -4.27 -20.73 -5.59
N ARG A 742 -2.96 -21.03 -5.55
CA ARG A 742 -2.40 -22.22 -4.88
C ARG A 742 -2.15 -22.00 -3.38
N THR A 743 -2.11 -20.76 -2.89
CA THR A 743 -2.02 -20.45 -1.45
C THR A 743 -3.39 -20.40 -0.75
N VAL A 744 -4.51 -20.34 -1.48
CA VAL A 744 -5.86 -20.32 -0.88
C VAL A 744 -6.12 -21.54 0.00
N ARG A 745 -6.58 -21.32 1.23
CA ARG A 745 -6.98 -22.34 2.21
C ARG A 745 -8.39 -22.05 2.73
N PRO A 746 -9.05 -23.02 3.40
CA PRO A 746 -10.22 -22.75 4.22
C PRO A 746 -9.92 -21.66 5.25
N ASP A 747 -10.97 -20.99 5.68
CA ASP A 747 -10.95 -19.85 6.60
C ASP A 747 -10.19 -18.59 6.15
N MET A 748 -9.45 -18.57 5.04
CA MET A 748 -8.94 -17.32 4.46
C MET A 748 -10.10 -16.42 4.00
N THR A 749 -10.05 -15.12 4.31
CA THR A 749 -11.00 -14.14 3.78
C THR A 749 -10.72 -13.78 2.32
N GLU A 750 -11.74 -13.30 1.62
CA GLU A 750 -11.56 -12.70 0.29
C GLU A 750 -10.60 -11.49 0.35
N TRP A 751 -10.55 -10.76 1.48
CA TRP A 751 -9.58 -9.69 1.74
C TRP A 751 -8.13 -10.18 1.87
N GLU A 752 -7.85 -11.28 2.57
CA GLU A 752 -6.50 -11.84 2.69
C GLU A 752 -5.99 -12.33 1.32
N ILE A 753 -6.87 -12.88 0.48
CA ILE A 753 -6.55 -13.29 -0.90
C ILE A 753 -6.31 -12.05 -1.79
N ALA A 754 -7.17 -11.04 -1.70
CA ALA A 754 -7.01 -9.78 -2.44
C ALA A 754 -5.72 -9.03 -2.06
N SER A 755 -5.34 -9.04 -0.78
CA SER A 755 -4.08 -8.51 -0.29
C SER A 755 -2.87 -9.21 -0.92
N GLN A 756 -2.88 -10.56 -0.95
CA GLN A 756 -1.82 -11.34 -1.60
C GLN A 756 -1.70 -11.07 -3.11
N LEU A 757 -2.83 -10.87 -3.81
CA LEU A 757 -2.83 -10.44 -5.22
C LEU A 757 -2.24 -9.04 -5.37
N SER A 758 -2.76 -8.06 -4.63
CA SER A 758 -2.33 -6.65 -4.68
C SER A 758 -0.83 -6.49 -4.44
N ALA A 759 -0.30 -7.09 -3.36
CA ALA A 759 1.11 -7.05 -3.04
C ALA A 759 1.99 -7.66 -4.15
N LYS A 760 1.55 -8.76 -4.77
CA LYS A 760 2.27 -9.43 -5.88
C LYS A 760 2.16 -8.72 -7.23
N MET A 761 1.17 -7.84 -7.40
CA MET A 761 1.03 -6.97 -8.57
C MET A 761 1.93 -5.73 -8.40
N TRP A 762 1.84 -5.02 -7.28
CA TRP A 762 2.70 -3.87 -7.00
C TRP A 762 4.20 -4.23 -6.95
N ALA A 763 4.56 -5.37 -6.35
CA ALA A 763 5.95 -5.87 -6.34
C ALA A 763 6.50 -6.27 -7.73
N ARG A 764 5.67 -6.18 -8.79
CA ARG A 764 6.05 -6.37 -10.20
C ARG A 764 5.86 -5.10 -11.05
N GLY A 765 5.48 -3.96 -10.48
CA GLY A 765 5.07 -2.81 -11.29
C GLY A 765 3.82 -3.12 -12.14
N ILE A 766 2.76 -3.61 -11.48
CA ILE A 766 1.45 -3.84 -12.11
C ILE A 766 0.39 -3.15 -11.24
N THR A 767 -0.30 -2.17 -11.79
CA THR A 767 -1.40 -1.46 -11.11
C THR A 767 -2.68 -2.32 -11.15
N PRO A 768 -3.35 -2.58 -10.02
CA PRO A 768 -4.61 -3.32 -9.99
C PRO A 768 -5.80 -2.43 -10.37
N VAL A 769 -6.28 -2.54 -11.61
CA VAL A 769 -7.45 -1.78 -12.11
C VAL A 769 -8.78 -2.46 -11.77
N VAL A 770 -8.79 -3.80 -11.75
CA VAL A 770 -9.93 -4.58 -11.25
C VAL A 770 -9.40 -5.69 -10.35
N MET A 771 -10.06 -5.88 -9.20
CA MET A 771 -9.76 -6.95 -8.27
C MET A 771 -11.07 -7.51 -7.70
N LEU A 772 -11.41 -8.74 -8.09
CA LEU A 772 -12.61 -9.44 -7.62
C LEU A 772 -12.18 -10.73 -6.93
N VAL A 773 -12.68 -10.95 -5.72
CA VAL A 773 -12.50 -12.21 -5.00
C VAL A 773 -13.83 -12.58 -4.37
N ALA A 774 -14.32 -13.79 -4.69
CA ALA A 774 -15.51 -14.37 -4.07
C ALA A 774 -15.22 -15.76 -3.50
N ALA A 775 -15.86 -16.05 -2.38
CA ALA A 775 -15.84 -17.33 -1.70
C ALA A 775 -17.23 -17.99 -1.67
N ASP A 776 -17.24 -19.31 -1.88
CA ASP A 776 -18.41 -20.20 -1.83
C ASP A 776 -19.66 -19.61 -2.53
N GLU A 777 -20.74 -19.36 -1.78
CA GLU A 777 -22.02 -18.86 -2.30
C GLU A 777 -21.94 -17.49 -2.97
N ARG A 778 -20.92 -16.67 -2.69
CA ARG A 778 -20.73 -15.39 -3.39
C ARG A 778 -20.27 -15.58 -4.82
N VAL A 779 -19.60 -16.70 -5.13
CA VAL A 779 -19.26 -17.07 -6.52
C VAL A 779 -20.51 -17.50 -7.29
N ASP A 780 -21.44 -18.22 -6.66
CA ASP A 780 -22.69 -18.66 -7.31
C ASP A 780 -23.65 -17.50 -7.58
N ASN A 781 -23.69 -16.50 -6.71
CA ASN A 781 -24.72 -15.45 -6.74
C ASN A 781 -24.25 -14.09 -7.32
N ILE A 782 -22.94 -13.85 -7.52
CA ILE A 782 -22.42 -12.51 -7.88
C ILE A 782 -21.37 -12.60 -9.01
N ARG A 783 -21.63 -11.96 -10.15
CA ARG A 783 -20.74 -11.95 -11.33
C ARG A 783 -19.53 -11.04 -11.19
N HIS A 784 -19.68 -9.89 -10.51
CA HIS A 784 -18.59 -8.95 -10.21
C HIS A 784 -18.45 -8.75 -8.68
N PRO A 785 -17.91 -9.74 -7.94
CA PRO A 785 -17.82 -9.68 -6.49
C PRO A 785 -16.58 -8.91 -6.00
N LEU A 786 -16.78 -7.69 -5.52
CA LEU A 786 -15.74 -6.99 -4.73
C LEU A 786 -15.42 -7.78 -3.44
N PRO A 787 -14.13 -7.92 -3.05
CA PRO A 787 -13.71 -8.68 -1.88
C PRO A 787 -14.33 -8.21 -0.55
N THR A 788 -14.62 -9.16 0.36
CA THR A 788 -15.18 -8.90 1.70
C THR A 788 -14.53 -9.76 2.80
N LYS A 789 -14.92 -9.53 4.06
CA LYS A 789 -14.59 -10.40 5.21
C LYS A 789 -15.20 -11.81 5.18
N LYS A 790 -15.87 -12.22 4.10
CA LYS A 790 -16.33 -13.61 3.92
C LYS A 790 -15.10 -14.51 3.87
N ARG A 791 -15.11 -15.59 4.68
CA ARG A 791 -14.09 -16.65 4.67
C ARG A 791 -14.45 -17.78 3.69
N VAL A 792 -13.44 -18.31 3.00
CA VAL A 792 -13.51 -19.48 2.11
C VAL A 792 -13.79 -20.74 2.91
N LYS A 793 -14.67 -21.62 2.39
CA LYS A 793 -14.77 -23.01 2.85
C LYS A 793 -14.22 -23.97 1.81
N ASN A 794 -14.87 -24.00 0.64
CA ASN A 794 -14.68 -25.03 -0.38
C ASN A 794 -14.44 -24.43 -1.78
N LYS A 795 -14.73 -23.15 -2.04
CA LYS A 795 -14.57 -22.56 -3.38
C LYS A 795 -14.12 -21.10 -3.30
N ALA A 796 -13.18 -20.71 -4.17
CA ALA A 796 -12.79 -19.33 -4.36
C ALA A 796 -12.63 -18.99 -5.85
N MET A 797 -13.14 -17.82 -6.27
CA MET A 797 -12.89 -17.24 -7.60
C MET A 797 -12.04 -15.99 -7.44
N LEU A 798 -10.96 -15.91 -8.20
CA LEU A 798 -10.03 -14.78 -8.25
C LEU A 798 -10.10 -14.17 -9.66
N VAL A 799 -10.24 -12.85 -9.76
CA VAL A 799 -10.18 -12.10 -11.01
C VAL A 799 -9.30 -10.88 -10.82
N ILE A 800 -8.37 -10.64 -11.75
CA ILE A 800 -7.59 -9.42 -11.83
C ILE A 800 -7.73 -8.77 -13.21
N CYS A 801 -7.67 -7.44 -13.23
CA CYS A 801 -7.19 -6.69 -14.39
C CYS A 801 -5.94 -5.92 -13.95
N GLY A 802 -4.77 -6.34 -14.42
CA GLY A 802 -3.50 -5.69 -14.15
C GLY A 802 -3.10 -4.74 -15.27
N GLN A 803 -2.58 -3.57 -14.92
CA GLN A 803 -2.14 -2.55 -15.86
C GLN A 803 -0.63 -2.28 -15.74
N ARG A 804 0.06 -2.15 -16.88
CA ARG A 804 1.44 -1.64 -16.98
C ARG A 804 1.59 -0.92 -18.31
N ALA A 805 2.33 0.20 -18.34
CA ALA A 805 2.47 1.03 -19.54
C ALA A 805 1.13 1.38 -20.23
N GLY A 806 0.08 1.60 -19.42
CA GLY A 806 -1.30 1.86 -19.87
C GLY A 806 -2.12 0.64 -20.32
N LEU A 807 -1.50 -0.40 -20.89
CA LEU A 807 -2.16 -1.64 -21.33
C LEU A 807 -2.73 -2.45 -20.14
N ILE A 808 -3.86 -3.16 -20.34
CA ILE A 808 -4.62 -3.83 -19.27
C ILE A 808 -4.90 -5.31 -19.60
N ALA A 809 -4.26 -6.24 -18.88
CA ALA A 809 -4.51 -7.68 -19.00
C ALA A 809 -5.57 -8.16 -17.99
N SER A 810 -6.62 -8.82 -18.48
CA SER A 810 -7.65 -9.51 -17.68
C SER A 810 -7.30 -10.99 -17.46
N THR A 811 -7.55 -11.53 -16.27
CA THR A 811 -7.36 -12.97 -15.98
C THR A 811 -8.30 -13.44 -14.86
N THR A 812 -9.01 -14.56 -15.06
CA THR A 812 -9.83 -15.23 -14.03
C THR A 812 -9.31 -16.63 -13.73
N ARG A 813 -9.31 -17.04 -12.45
CA ARG A 813 -9.05 -18.42 -12.01
C ARG A 813 -10.06 -18.87 -10.95
N LEU A 814 -10.39 -20.17 -10.95
CA LEU A 814 -11.30 -20.79 -9.99
C LEU A 814 -10.59 -21.91 -9.22
N VAL A 815 -10.74 -21.90 -7.89
CA VAL A 815 -10.15 -22.86 -6.95
C VAL A 815 -11.27 -23.60 -6.23
N TYR A 816 -11.14 -24.91 -6.07
CA TYR A 816 -12.02 -25.74 -5.24
C TYR A 816 -11.19 -26.54 -4.24
N ILE A 817 -11.64 -26.58 -2.99
CA ILE A 817 -10.92 -27.14 -1.85
C ILE A 817 -11.72 -28.30 -1.25
N THR A 818 -11.04 -29.40 -0.94
CA THR A 818 -11.60 -30.54 -0.20
C THR A 818 -10.67 -30.98 0.92
N THR A 819 -11.20 -31.00 2.15
CA THR A 819 -10.50 -31.40 3.39
C THR A 819 -10.78 -32.85 3.81
N THR A 820 -11.23 -33.68 2.86
CA THR A 820 -11.58 -35.10 3.09
C THR A 820 -11.02 -35.95 1.94
N PRO A 821 -10.32 -37.06 2.24
CA PRO A 821 -9.77 -37.94 1.20
C PRO A 821 -10.85 -38.42 0.22
N ASN A 822 -10.52 -38.44 -1.08
CA ASN A 822 -11.39 -38.85 -2.18
C ASN A 822 -12.65 -37.98 -2.40
N ALA A 823 -12.84 -36.88 -1.68
CA ALA A 823 -13.88 -35.91 -2.01
C ALA A 823 -13.57 -35.22 -3.35
N THR A 824 -14.60 -34.95 -4.15
CA THR A 824 -14.48 -34.48 -5.54
C THR A 824 -15.32 -33.23 -5.79
N ILE A 825 -14.94 -32.45 -6.81
CA ILE A 825 -15.75 -31.33 -7.30
C ILE A 825 -17.09 -31.89 -7.82
N SER A 826 -18.20 -31.21 -7.53
CA SER A 826 -19.52 -31.66 -8.00
C SER A 826 -19.59 -31.70 -9.53
N LYS A 827 -20.20 -32.78 -10.07
CA LYS A 827 -20.39 -32.96 -11.52
C LYS A 827 -21.12 -31.79 -12.18
N ASP A 828 -22.04 -31.17 -11.46
CA ASP A 828 -22.74 -29.95 -11.88
C ASP A 828 -21.79 -28.73 -12.01
N LEU A 829 -20.93 -28.45 -11.02
CA LEU A 829 -19.99 -27.33 -11.12
C LEU A 829 -18.94 -27.57 -12.23
N LEU A 830 -18.48 -28.81 -12.38
CA LEU A 830 -17.63 -29.22 -13.50
C LEU A 830 -18.33 -28.99 -14.85
N ARG A 831 -19.60 -29.40 -15.00
CA ARG A 831 -20.37 -29.16 -16.22
C ARG A 831 -20.58 -27.66 -16.49
N ARG A 832 -20.93 -26.87 -15.47
CA ARG A 832 -21.05 -25.40 -15.60
C ARG A 832 -19.74 -24.77 -16.10
N HIS A 833 -18.59 -25.26 -15.63
CA HIS A 833 -17.28 -24.74 -16.04
C HIS A 833 -16.82 -25.26 -17.41
N GLU A 834 -17.14 -26.50 -17.79
CA GLU A 834 -16.98 -27.03 -19.14
C GLU A 834 -17.73 -26.15 -20.17
N VAL A 835 -18.92 -25.65 -19.82
CA VAL A 835 -19.68 -24.75 -20.71
C VAL A 835 -19.07 -23.34 -20.76
N ALA A 836 -18.67 -22.76 -19.63
CA ALA A 836 -17.97 -21.47 -19.63
C ALA A 836 -16.68 -21.51 -20.46
N THR A 837 -15.85 -22.55 -20.27
CA THR A 837 -14.61 -22.75 -21.05
C THR A 837 -14.87 -23.08 -22.53
N TYR A 838 -15.97 -23.78 -22.85
CA TYR A 838 -16.36 -24.04 -24.24
C TYR A 838 -16.75 -22.76 -24.97
N VAL A 839 -17.59 -21.91 -24.38
CA VAL A 839 -17.98 -20.63 -24.99
C VAL A 839 -16.76 -19.71 -25.18
N ASP A 840 -15.80 -19.76 -24.25
CA ASP A 840 -14.55 -19.00 -24.34
C ASP A 840 -13.69 -19.49 -25.53
N ALA A 841 -13.54 -20.80 -25.68
CA ALA A 841 -12.89 -21.40 -26.84
C ALA A 841 -13.60 -21.08 -28.17
N VAL A 842 -14.95 -21.08 -28.20
CA VAL A 842 -15.71 -20.71 -29.41
C VAL A 842 -15.50 -19.24 -29.77
N LEU A 843 -15.50 -18.32 -28.79
CA LEU A 843 -15.19 -16.90 -29.01
C LEU A 843 -13.74 -16.71 -29.50
N MET A 844 -12.76 -17.32 -28.84
CA MET A 844 -11.35 -17.27 -29.25
C MET A 844 -11.14 -17.83 -30.67
N ALA A 845 -11.78 -18.95 -31.03
CA ALA A 845 -11.65 -19.56 -32.35
C ALA A 845 -12.20 -18.65 -33.46
N ASN A 846 -13.37 -18.02 -33.24
CA ASN A 846 -13.96 -17.09 -34.21
C ASN A 846 -13.22 -15.73 -34.27
N THR A 847 -12.44 -15.39 -33.24
CA THR A 847 -11.58 -14.19 -33.25
C THR A 847 -10.46 -14.28 -34.31
N ARG A 848 -10.10 -15.49 -34.78
CA ARG A 848 -9.18 -15.69 -35.91
C ARG A 848 -9.71 -15.12 -37.23
N THR A 849 -11.01 -14.93 -37.37
CA THR A 849 -11.60 -14.30 -38.56
C THR A 849 -11.69 -12.80 -38.33
N ALA A 850 -10.91 -12.01 -39.08
CA ALA A 850 -11.04 -10.56 -39.10
C ALA A 850 -12.36 -10.12 -39.78
N GLY A 851 -12.95 -9.02 -39.33
CA GLY A 851 -14.19 -8.45 -39.89
C GLY A 851 -15.50 -8.96 -39.28
N VAL A 852 -15.48 -9.88 -38.30
CA VAL A 852 -16.68 -10.36 -37.61
C VAL A 852 -17.17 -9.28 -36.66
N LYS A 853 -18.46 -8.90 -36.73
CA LYS A 853 -18.98 -7.77 -35.95
C LYS A 853 -19.12 -8.11 -34.47
N ALA A 854 -19.03 -7.10 -33.61
CA ALA A 854 -19.25 -7.23 -32.18
C ALA A 854 -20.63 -7.83 -31.82
N GLY A 855 -21.67 -7.56 -32.62
CA GLY A 855 -22.99 -8.21 -32.49
C GLY A 855 -22.99 -9.69 -32.91
N ASP A 856 -22.24 -10.03 -33.97
CA ASP A 856 -22.13 -11.41 -34.48
C ASP A 856 -21.31 -12.28 -33.51
N MET A 857 -20.24 -11.73 -32.90
CA MET A 857 -19.49 -12.38 -31.82
C MET A 857 -20.37 -12.66 -30.59
N LEU A 858 -21.30 -11.75 -30.22
CA LEU A 858 -22.27 -12.05 -29.17
C LEU A 858 -23.20 -13.19 -29.60
N LYS A 859 -23.71 -13.19 -30.84
CA LYS A 859 -24.58 -14.24 -31.38
C LYS A 859 -23.90 -15.62 -31.36
N ILE A 860 -22.62 -15.68 -31.74
CA ILE A 860 -21.78 -16.88 -31.63
C ILE A 860 -21.73 -17.41 -30.18
N ALA A 861 -21.56 -16.53 -29.18
CA ALA A 861 -21.62 -16.95 -27.79
C ALA A 861 -23.02 -17.45 -27.36
N GLN A 862 -24.10 -16.77 -27.79
CA GLN A 862 -25.49 -17.18 -27.50
C GLN A 862 -25.75 -18.62 -27.98
N ASP A 863 -25.34 -18.93 -29.21
CA ASP A 863 -25.55 -20.25 -29.81
C ASP A 863 -24.67 -21.33 -29.17
N ALA A 864 -23.44 -21.00 -28.77
CA ALA A 864 -22.57 -21.91 -28.01
C ALA A 864 -23.13 -22.26 -26.60
N TYR A 865 -23.76 -21.30 -25.90
CA TYR A 865 -24.49 -21.60 -24.66
C TYR A 865 -25.71 -22.50 -24.92
N ALA A 866 -26.52 -22.17 -25.92
CA ALA A 866 -27.72 -22.93 -26.26
C ALA A 866 -27.40 -24.38 -26.64
N GLN A 867 -26.37 -24.59 -27.48
CA GLN A 867 -25.87 -25.91 -27.88
C GLN A 867 -25.45 -26.79 -26.68
N LYS A 868 -24.93 -26.19 -25.61
CA LYS A 868 -24.54 -26.90 -24.38
C LYS A 868 -25.68 -27.03 -23.35
N GLY A 869 -26.88 -26.50 -23.64
CA GLY A 869 -28.06 -26.58 -22.76
C GLY A 869 -28.22 -25.44 -21.75
N PHE A 870 -27.53 -24.30 -21.96
CA PHE A 870 -27.54 -23.13 -21.07
C PHE A 870 -28.10 -21.87 -21.77
N ASP A 871 -29.19 -22.01 -22.54
CA ASP A 871 -29.80 -20.85 -23.21
C ASP A 871 -30.13 -19.71 -22.23
N GLY A 872 -29.93 -18.48 -22.69
CA GLY A 872 -30.16 -17.26 -21.93
C GLY A 872 -29.09 -16.92 -20.89
N GLU A 873 -28.13 -17.81 -20.58
CA GLU A 873 -27.10 -17.55 -19.56
C GLU A 873 -26.26 -16.30 -19.87
N TRP A 874 -26.03 -16.05 -21.16
CA TRP A 874 -25.39 -14.84 -21.70
C TRP A 874 -26.06 -13.52 -21.28
N LYS A 875 -27.30 -13.53 -20.78
CA LYS A 875 -28.04 -12.34 -20.33
C LYS A 875 -27.59 -11.85 -18.95
N PHE A 876 -26.93 -12.70 -18.15
CA PHE A 876 -26.53 -12.37 -16.78
C PHE A 876 -25.16 -11.69 -16.66
N HIS A 877 -24.38 -11.67 -17.74
CA HIS A 877 -23.02 -11.12 -17.78
C HIS A 877 -22.63 -10.77 -19.22
N HIS A 878 -21.82 -9.73 -19.44
CA HIS A 878 -21.28 -9.47 -20.78
C HIS A 878 -20.24 -10.52 -21.16
N GLN A 879 -20.10 -10.84 -22.45
CA GLN A 879 -19.23 -11.93 -22.88
C GLN A 879 -17.78 -11.51 -23.17
N GLY A 880 -17.48 -10.21 -23.12
CA GLY A 880 -16.15 -9.64 -23.33
C GLY A 880 -16.04 -8.85 -24.64
N GLY A 881 -14.83 -8.71 -25.15
CA GLY A 881 -14.53 -7.94 -26.36
C GLY A 881 -13.05 -7.57 -26.46
N CYS A 882 -12.71 -6.66 -27.38
CA CYS A 882 -11.35 -6.12 -27.54
C CYS A 882 -10.88 -5.44 -26.25
N ALA A 883 -9.61 -5.63 -25.90
CA ALA A 883 -8.94 -5.02 -24.76
C ALA A 883 -7.64 -4.35 -25.24
N ALA A 884 -7.24 -3.24 -24.63
CA ALA A 884 -5.95 -2.62 -24.85
C ALA A 884 -5.61 -1.70 -23.67
N TYR A 885 -5.70 -0.39 -23.85
CA TYR A 885 -5.47 0.63 -22.82
C TYR A 885 -6.71 0.87 -21.93
N LYS A 886 -7.87 0.37 -22.36
CA LYS A 886 -9.05 0.12 -21.52
C LYS A 886 -9.23 -1.39 -21.35
N SER A 887 -9.76 -1.78 -20.19
CA SER A 887 -10.02 -3.19 -19.85
C SER A 887 -10.93 -3.86 -20.87
N ARG A 888 -11.85 -3.11 -21.49
CA ARG A 888 -12.46 -3.38 -22.80
C ARG A 888 -12.51 -2.07 -23.58
N GLU A 889 -11.98 -2.05 -24.80
CA GLU A 889 -12.16 -0.92 -25.75
C GLU A 889 -13.59 -0.89 -26.30
N TRP A 890 -14.14 -2.09 -26.52
CA TRP A 890 -15.54 -2.31 -26.83
C TRP A 890 -15.97 -3.69 -26.32
N VAL A 891 -17.28 -3.86 -26.14
CA VAL A 891 -17.91 -5.09 -25.64
C VAL A 891 -18.83 -5.65 -26.72
N ALA A 892 -18.85 -6.98 -26.90
CA ALA A 892 -19.70 -7.65 -27.87
C ALA A 892 -21.20 -7.38 -27.59
N ASN A 893 -21.83 -6.61 -28.47
CA ASN A 893 -23.18 -6.05 -28.31
C ASN A 893 -23.76 -5.70 -29.70
N PRO A 894 -25.04 -6.00 -30.01
CA PRO A 894 -25.65 -5.67 -31.31
C PRO A 894 -25.66 -4.18 -31.69
N SER A 895 -25.53 -3.25 -30.73
CA SER A 895 -25.44 -1.81 -31.03
C SER A 895 -24.02 -1.30 -31.31
N VAL A 896 -23.00 -2.14 -31.14
CA VAL A 896 -21.59 -1.73 -31.27
C VAL A 896 -21.10 -1.97 -32.70
N ASN A 897 -20.87 -0.88 -33.44
CA ASN A 897 -20.28 -0.92 -34.78
C ASN A 897 -18.74 -1.05 -34.71
N ARG A 898 -18.28 -2.21 -34.24
CA ARG A 898 -16.88 -2.63 -34.20
C ARG A 898 -16.77 -4.06 -34.75
N VAL A 899 -15.60 -4.41 -35.25
CA VAL A 899 -15.28 -5.73 -35.82
C VAL A 899 -14.03 -6.32 -35.18
N THR A 900 -13.86 -7.63 -35.30
CA THR A 900 -12.58 -8.30 -35.04
C THR A 900 -11.51 -7.89 -36.05
N GLY A 901 -10.24 -7.96 -35.66
CA GLY A 901 -9.10 -7.53 -36.48
C GLY A 901 -7.78 -8.15 -36.05
N LEU A 902 -6.76 -7.96 -36.89
CA LEU A 902 -5.39 -8.42 -36.66
C LEU A 902 -4.59 -7.38 -35.87
N ASN A 903 -3.63 -7.89 -35.09
CA ASN A 903 -2.84 -7.15 -34.11
C ASN A 903 -3.72 -6.50 -33.04
N GLN A 904 -4.72 -7.23 -32.54
CA GLN A 904 -5.65 -6.75 -31.52
C GLN A 904 -5.72 -7.73 -30.36
N ALA A 905 -5.81 -7.23 -29.13
CA ALA A 905 -6.00 -8.07 -27.95
C ALA A 905 -7.49 -8.19 -27.59
N TYR A 906 -7.87 -9.32 -27.01
CA TYR A 906 -9.24 -9.56 -26.54
C TYR A 906 -9.21 -10.18 -25.16
N ALA A 907 -10.24 -9.88 -24.37
CA ALA A 907 -10.52 -10.58 -23.13
C ALA A 907 -11.99 -11.04 -23.17
N TRP A 908 -12.21 -12.16 -23.82
CA TRP A 908 -13.45 -12.92 -23.71
C TRP A 908 -13.60 -13.42 -22.28
N ASN A 909 -14.81 -13.33 -21.74
CA ASN A 909 -15.01 -13.60 -20.32
C ASN A 909 -16.33 -14.28 -19.91
N PRO A 910 -16.77 -15.31 -20.65
CA PRO A 910 -18.02 -16.02 -20.40
C PRO A 910 -18.10 -16.62 -18.99
N SER A 911 -19.30 -16.56 -18.42
CA SER A 911 -19.59 -17.10 -17.10
C SER A 911 -20.92 -17.85 -17.08
N VAL A 912 -20.90 -19.02 -16.44
CA VAL A 912 -22.09 -19.73 -16.01
C VAL A 912 -22.21 -19.50 -14.50
N ALA A 913 -23.42 -19.49 -13.91
CA ALA A 913 -23.58 -19.27 -12.46
C ALA A 913 -22.54 -20.08 -11.65
N GLY A 914 -21.82 -19.44 -10.72
CA GLY A 914 -20.79 -20.12 -9.91
C GLY A 914 -19.42 -20.35 -10.56
N THR A 915 -19.19 -19.90 -11.79
CA THR A 915 -17.93 -20.12 -12.53
C THR A 915 -17.71 -19.15 -13.70
N LYS A 916 -16.46 -18.98 -14.14
CA LYS A 916 -16.09 -18.09 -15.24
C LYS A 916 -14.81 -18.59 -15.91
N SER A 917 -14.66 -18.34 -17.21
CA SER A 917 -13.38 -18.44 -17.93
C SER A 917 -13.02 -17.07 -18.48
N GLU A 918 -11.75 -16.69 -18.41
CA GLU A 918 -11.22 -15.43 -18.94
C GLU A 918 -9.69 -15.49 -18.91
N ASP A 919 -9.08 -15.29 -20.08
CA ASP A 919 -7.69 -14.89 -20.26
C ASP A 919 -7.65 -13.73 -21.24
N THR A 920 -6.53 -13.00 -21.27
CA THR A 920 -6.24 -12.08 -22.36
C THR A 920 -5.56 -12.85 -23.49
N ILE A 921 -5.97 -12.57 -24.73
CA ILE A 921 -5.42 -13.16 -25.95
C ILE A 921 -4.90 -12.07 -26.89
N LEU A 922 -3.92 -12.38 -27.73
CA LEU A 922 -3.53 -11.59 -28.90
C LEU A 922 -4.00 -12.30 -30.17
N CYS A 923 -4.69 -11.59 -31.07
CA CYS A 923 -4.96 -12.03 -32.43
C CYS A 923 -4.05 -11.26 -33.39
N TYR A 924 -3.15 -11.94 -34.12
CA TYR A 924 -2.15 -11.30 -34.99
C TYR A 924 -1.76 -12.19 -36.17
N ALA A 925 -1.14 -11.60 -37.20
CA ALA A 925 -0.53 -12.36 -38.29
C ALA A 925 0.93 -12.73 -37.95
N ASN A 926 1.29 -14.01 -38.06
CA ASN A 926 2.68 -14.44 -37.89
C ASN A 926 3.55 -14.06 -39.11
N VAL A 927 4.85 -14.41 -39.07
CA VAL A 927 5.80 -14.08 -40.16
C VAL A 927 5.54 -14.85 -41.46
N GLN A 928 4.65 -15.85 -41.44
CA GLN A 928 4.14 -16.59 -42.60
C GLN A 928 2.82 -15.99 -43.14
N GLY A 929 2.23 -15.00 -42.45
CA GLY A 929 0.93 -14.39 -42.78
C GLY A 929 -0.29 -15.13 -42.21
N GLU A 930 -0.09 -16.18 -41.42
CA GLU A 930 -1.15 -16.99 -40.81
C GLU A 930 -1.71 -16.28 -39.57
N THR A 931 -3.03 -16.34 -39.35
CA THR A 931 -3.64 -15.71 -38.16
C THR A 931 -3.52 -16.60 -36.93
N VAL A 932 -2.79 -16.10 -35.94
CA VAL A 932 -2.54 -16.74 -34.64
C VAL A 932 -3.41 -16.09 -33.57
N VAL A 933 -4.00 -16.92 -32.70
CA VAL A 933 -4.61 -16.49 -31.43
C VAL A 933 -3.79 -17.06 -30.28
N GLU A 934 -3.06 -16.17 -29.60
CA GLU A 934 -2.09 -16.48 -28.53
C GLU A 934 -2.69 -16.16 -27.16
N VAL A 935 -2.71 -17.13 -26.23
CA VAL A 935 -3.14 -16.90 -24.83
C VAL A 935 -1.97 -16.33 -24.03
N ILE A 936 -1.94 -15.01 -23.86
CA ILE A 936 -0.82 -14.35 -23.17
C ILE A 936 -0.89 -14.47 -21.64
N SER A 937 -2.08 -14.58 -21.03
CA SER A 937 -2.23 -14.65 -19.56
C SER A 937 -2.30 -16.06 -18.96
N SER A 938 -1.68 -17.05 -19.60
CA SER A 938 -1.70 -18.44 -19.10
C SER A 938 -1.04 -18.57 -17.71
N SER A 939 -1.54 -19.51 -16.88
CA SER A 939 -0.92 -19.83 -15.59
C SER A 939 -0.07 -21.09 -15.69
N PRO A 940 1.25 -21.05 -15.48
CA PRO A 940 2.10 -22.23 -15.58
C PRO A 940 1.67 -23.36 -14.64
N GLY A 941 1.69 -24.60 -15.12
CA GLY A 941 1.31 -25.79 -14.36
C GLY A 941 -0.15 -25.82 -13.86
N TRP A 942 -1.05 -25.12 -14.54
CA TRP A 942 -2.48 -25.12 -14.23
C TRP A 942 -3.19 -26.27 -14.97
N PRO A 943 -4.20 -26.95 -14.38
CA PRO A 943 -4.94 -27.99 -15.09
C PRO A 943 -5.81 -27.39 -16.20
N MET A 944 -5.82 -28.01 -17.38
CA MET A 944 -6.48 -27.49 -18.59
C MET A 944 -7.61 -28.42 -19.06
N ILE A 945 -8.55 -27.87 -19.83
CA ILE A 945 -9.52 -28.60 -20.66
C ILE A 945 -9.41 -28.11 -22.11
N GLU A 946 -9.41 -29.04 -23.05
CA GLU A 946 -9.32 -28.75 -24.48
C GLU A 946 -10.70 -28.78 -25.14
N HIS A 947 -10.95 -27.80 -26.01
CA HIS A 947 -12.17 -27.70 -26.82
C HIS A 947 -11.80 -27.53 -28.28
N THR A 948 -12.18 -28.49 -29.13
CA THR A 948 -12.04 -28.37 -30.59
C THR A 948 -13.24 -27.63 -31.19
N VAL A 949 -12.96 -26.56 -31.94
CA VAL A 949 -13.95 -25.70 -32.60
C VAL A 949 -13.52 -25.53 -34.05
N GLY A 950 -14.19 -26.25 -34.96
CA GLY A 950 -13.81 -26.29 -36.38
C GLY A 950 -12.46 -26.99 -36.56
N ASP A 951 -11.48 -26.25 -37.10
CA ASP A 951 -10.13 -26.71 -37.40
C ASP A 951 -9.13 -26.57 -36.22
N VAL A 952 -9.50 -25.88 -35.14
CA VAL A 952 -8.59 -25.55 -34.03
C VAL A 952 -9.04 -26.10 -32.69
N THR A 953 -8.09 -26.65 -31.94
CA THR A 953 -8.26 -27.00 -30.51
C THR A 953 -7.72 -25.88 -29.64
N ILE A 954 -8.52 -25.44 -28.66
CA ILE A 954 -8.15 -24.39 -27.71
C ILE A 954 -8.19 -24.95 -26.29
N ALA A 955 -7.06 -24.86 -25.60
CA ALA A 955 -6.92 -25.21 -24.19
C ALA A 955 -7.35 -24.03 -23.29
N ARG A 956 -8.26 -24.27 -22.35
CA ARG A 956 -8.71 -23.30 -21.35
C ARG A 956 -8.43 -23.80 -19.93
N PRO A 957 -8.13 -22.91 -18.95
CA PRO A 957 -8.00 -23.28 -17.54
C PRO A 957 -9.25 -24.01 -17.03
N THR A 958 -9.07 -25.16 -16.37
CA THR A 958 -10.14 -25.79 -15.57
C THR A 958 -10.04 -25.38 -14.09
N ILE A 959 -10.89 -25.95 -13.23
CA ILE A 959 -10.90 -25.66 -11.80
C ILE A 959 -9.68 -26.29 -11.12
N LEU A 960 -8.90 -25.50 -10.38
CA LEU A 960 -7.81 -26.03 -9.55
C LEU A 960 -8.40 -26.74 -8.33
N HIS A 961 -8.28 -28.07 -8.28
CA HIS A 961 -8.66 -28.87 -7.12
C HIS A 961 -7.49 -28.94 -6.13
N LEU A 962 -7.64 -28.33 -4.96
CA LEU A 962 -6.75 -28.49 -3.82
C LEU A 962 -7.32 -29.54 -2.85
N GLN A 963 -6.58 -30.62 -2.65
CA GLN A 963 -6.81 -31.59 -1.58
C GLN A 963 -5.88 -31.24 -0.42
N LEU A 964 -6.44 -31.09 0.78
CA LEU A 964 -5.77 -30.60 2.00
C LEU A 964 -6.06 -31.52 3.19
#